data_AF-A0A9X8N9Q8-F1
#
_entry.id   AF-A0A9X8N9Q8-F1
#
_cell.length_a   1.000
_cell.length_b   1.000
_cell.length_c   1.000
_cell.angle_alpha   90.00
_cell.angle_beta   90.00
_cell.angle_gamma   90.00
#
_symmetry.space_group_name_H-M   'P 1'
#
loop_
_entity.id
_entity.type
_entity.pdbx_description
1 polymer ?
#
loop_
_entity_poly.entity_id
_entity_poly.type
_entity_poly.pdbx_seq_one_letter_code
_entity_poly.pdbx_strand_id
1 'polypeptide(L)'
;MTTDQTHLSLLACHTDEELLGSVLLYRLPEVKIDTAWKKLREEYRGITGSTANLPYSGLLTVLRAIGYTSATLFPTSKTDPPKFLATTRLIDREDLHAAITLWEQALLQTPADRFTFQHPSQIADLIAGTAPEKVQLWDQITRTTACIDAPGWVWTAAGWTIAEKLSGETWTIDGKTIIFRRDLANCLQVWDRELLWNNTWLAARGETLDDIADSDEEDRVRKTATRYATLRLDVMMKSHPGLPHPVAVVQPSVSRLSNTLRNARTAWFEPRDTKGPLLNLELGGYGDHTHLNHTTRLALDAWTRLHGEHVFPRDKDDEFLAPSALDLSGRPGKLRALLPFAVSYPVGRGVGMYSQRELARYVSAVLDQPLVKCVQVAGRRPFGHGRTTVEGRDAVLWDDENLPQIIAASGCRKLRILALYRSQAMRTRMQLLLAYHFNRPDLAATGIGENKPVSLNEHVEVLFQPAPELLAHGEHHDQRSALVRQLHGLDAPEDTRLLALCETEYDPKAWARQRRASKKTGSTVINPDTLDAKHRVNGELARHHVLAQFLTLYKPGRRNPRKKERELTTDLELLGLELQGHHRGHMAIADLSRVAGLVHPRLTKALRSGPNGLKEPLVHVGLHLRQQRGDRRIATDEPKLMWTLVALVPHGPYWRTLAYLPAEHAGPGTWLDYATANYHFRARPLPEGRRRDELLPRHIDRALYELGGHAGPAQGYVMYVSGGEARSIWPLLANKNLGETPDAAGQINKRPALPGFTLTPDQRPRAVVRVTSGSEDVARPALIERLRHIPEYDEPVTEEGKLATGLFQMDKAEQTFILCNLPHQFTGGARYARAGESYTRWGSSDPKEQAETWYSHTATEITVLHHPADQALLTYGLTAARLCDHALHWEHRTQYPAPVHLGIQMDKNHPEYRRTIDNTDGDNEPEI
;
A
#
# COMPACT_ATOMS: atom_id res chain seq x y z
N MET A 1 16.18 -33.81 -23.04
CA MET A 1 16.11 -32.71 -22.05
C MET A 1 14.63 -32.47 -21.80
N THR A 2 14.12 -32.81 -20.62
CA THR A 2 12.74 -32.53 -20.23
C THR A 2 12.60 -31.03 -19.96
N THR A 3 11.84 -30.32 -20.79
CA THR A 3 11.53 -28.90 -20.58
C THR A 3 10.40 -28.79 -19.57
N ASP A 4 10.75 -28.78 -18.28
CA ASP A 4 9.78 -28.46 -17.23
C ASP A 4 9.35 -27.00 -17.37
N GLN A 5 8.08 -26.75 -17.68
CA GLN A 5 7.52 -25.40 -17.80
C GLN A 5 6.67 -25.08 -16.58
N THR A 6 6.86 -23.89 -15.98
CA THR A 6 6.01 -23.44 -14.87
C THR A 6 5.07 -22.35 -15.35
N HIS A 7 3.78 -22.54 -15.12
CA HIS A 7 2.71 -21.57 -15.40
C HIS A 7 2.19 -20.99 -14.08
N LEU A 8 1.71 -19.75 -14.16
CA LEU A 8 1.09 -19.04 -13.05
C LEU A 8 -0.25 -18.47 -13.53
N SER A 9 -1.32 -18.77 -12.82
CA SER A 9 -2.62 -18.12 -13.03
C SER A 9 -2.85 -17.06 -11.94
N LEU A 10 -3.28 -15.88 -12.35
CA LEU A 10 -3.68 -14.81 -11.44
C LEU A 10 -5.14 -15.02 -11.01
N LEU A 11 -5.54 -14.47 -9.85
CA LEU A 11 -6.93 -14.39 -9.42
C LEU A 11 -7.65 -13.30 -10.21
N ALA A 12 -7.75 -13.53 -11.51
CA ALA A 12 -8.30 -12.63 -12.48
C ALA A 12 -8.69 -13.44 -13.73
N CYS A 13 -9.86 -13.18 -14.29
CA CYS A 13 -10.36 -13.87 -15.49
C CYS A 13 -10.45 -12.90 -16.67
N HIS A 14 -10.28 -13.43 -17.88
CA HIS A 14 -10.69 -12.70 -19.08
C HIS A 14 -12.20 -12.39 -19.04
N THR A 15 -12.60 -11.35 -19.75
CA THR A 15 -14.01 -11.00 -19.93
C THR A 15 -14.36 -10.98 -21.40
N ASP A 16 -15.61 -11.28 -21.69
CA ASP A 16 -16.21 -11.22 -23.02
C ASP A 16 -17.53 -10.44 -22.98
N GLU A 17 -18.16 -10.34 -24.16
CA GLU A 17 -19.42 -9.64 -24.34
C GLU A 17 -20.54 -10.22 -23.46
N GLU A 18 -20.64 -11.55 -23.40
CA GLU A 18 -21.68 -12.26 -22.66
C GLU A 18 -21.54 -12.03 -21.15
N LEU A 19 -20.32 -12.11 -20.61
CA LEU A 19 -20.07 -11.95 -19.18
C LEU A 19 -20.34 -10.51 -18.71
N LEU A 20 -19.94 -9.50 -19.48
CA LEU A 20 -20.22 -8.11 -19.10
C LEU A 20 -21.72 -7.82 -19.20
N GLY A 21 -22.35 -8.32 -20.26
CA GLY A 21 -23.76 -8.14 -20.53
C GLY A 21 -24.15 -6.66 -20.73
N SER A 22 -25.39 -6.36 -20.38
CA SER A 22 -26.02 -5.07 -20.60
C SER A 22 -26.44 -4.38 -19.31
N VAL A 23 -26.49 -3.05 -19.34
CA VAL A 23 -27.15 -2.24 -18.32
C VAL A 23 -28.30 -1.44 -18.92
N LEU A 24 -29.16 -0.91 -18.04
CA LEU A 24 -30.16 0.08 -18.40
C LEU A 24 -29.58 1.47 -18.16
N LEU A 25 -29.58 2.31 -19.19
CA LEU A 25 -29.09 3.67 -19.16
C LEU A 25 -30.25 4.65 -19.30
N TYR A 26 -30.45 5.50 -18.30
CA TYR A 26 -31.41 6.60 -18.33
C TYR A 26 -30.67 7.85 -18.78
N ARG A 27 -30.76 8.19 -20.07
CA ARG A 27 -30.15 9.43 -20.62
C ARG A 27 -30.98 10.65 -20.22
N LEU A 28 -30.49 11.40 -19.23
CA LEU A 28 -31.22 12.52 -18.69
C LEU A 28 -31.26 13.68 -19.71
N PRO A 29 -32.38 14.41 -19.82
CA PRO A 29 -32.52 15.50 -20.79
C PRO A 29 -31.61 16.67 -20.41
N GLU A 30 -30.42 16.75 -21.03
CA GLU A 30 -29.27 17.58 -20.61
C GLU A 30 -29.65 19.00 -20.18
N VAL A 31 -30.32 19.77 -21.04
CA VAL A 31 -30.67 21.17 -20.74
C VAL A 31 -31.61 21.30 -19.54
N LYS A 32 -32.58 20.39 -19.43
CA LYS A 32 -33.59 20.42 -18.36
C LYS A 32 -33.01 19.95 -17.03
N ILE A 33 -32.22 18.86 -17.05
CA ILE A 33 -31.59 18.34 -15.84
C ILE A 33 -30.53 19.31 -15.33
N ASP A 34 -29.77 19.97 -16.20
CA ASP A 34 -28.81 21.00 -15.82
C ASP A 34 -29.47 22.13 -15.02
N THR A 35 -30.61 22.61 -15.54
CA THR A 35 -31.35 23.71 -14.94
C THR A 35 -31.95 23.30 -13.59
N ALA A 36 -32.65 22.16 -13.54
CA ALA A 36 -33.26 21.65 -12.32
C ALA A 36 -32.22 21.34 -11.23
N TRP A 37 -31.10 20.71 -11.61
CA TRP A 37 -30.02 20.35 -10.70
C TRP A 37 -29.29 21.58 -10.16
N LYS A 38 -29.01 22.59 -11.00
CA LYS A 38 -28.40 23.86 -10.56
C LYS A 38 -29.31 24.59 -9.58
N LYS A 39 -30.61 24.65 -9.87
CA LYS A 39 -31.62 25.25 -8.97
C LYS A 39 -31.67 24.53 -7.62
N LEU A 40 -31.82 23.21 -7.61
CA LEU A 40 -31.84 22.43 -6.37
C LEU A 40 -30.52 22.57 -5.60
N ARG A 41 -29.40 22.64 -6.31
CA ARG A 41 -28.10 22.90 -5.69
C ARG A 41 -28.08 24.28 -5.04
N GLU A 42 -28.54 25.34 -5.70
CA GLU A 42 -28.60 26.68 -5.11
C GLU A 42 -29.47 26.72 -3.84
N GLU A 43 -30.63 26.05 -3.86
CA GLU A 43 -31.49 25.90 -2.68
C GLU A 43 -30.78 25.15 -1.55
N TYR A 44 -30.18 24.00 -1.85
CA TYR A 44 -29.38 23.24 -0.90
C TYR A 44 -28.21 24.05 -0.31
N ARG A 45 -27.53 24.84 -1.15
CA ARG A 45 -26.46 25.75 -0.69
C ARG A 45 -27.00 26.85 0.23
N GLY A 46 -28.18 27.39 -0.08
CA GLY A 46 -28.86 28.37 0.76
C GLY A 46 -29.21 27.82 2.15
N ILE A 47 -29.61 26.55 2.23
CA ILE A 47 -29.97 25.88 3.49
C ILE A 47 -28.74 25.44 4.29
N THR A 48 -27.73 24.88 3.61
CA THR A 48 -26.60 24.20 4.28
C THR A 48 -25.31 25.02 4.35
N GLY A 49 -25.20 26.08 3.54
CA GLY A 49 -23.94 26.79 3.32
C GLY A 49 -22.87 25.96 2.57
N SER A 50 -23.19 24.77 2.08
CA SER A 50 -22.26 23.91 1.35
C SER A 50 -21.81 24.55 0.04
N THR A 51 -20.57 24.31 -0.39
CA THR A 51 -20.08 24.70 -1.73
C THR A 51 -19.99 23.51 -2.69
N ALA A 52 -20.21 22.29 -2.18
CA ALA A 52 -20.10 21.04 -2.92
C ALA A 52 -21.26 20.82 -3.91
N ASN A 53 -21.16 19.76 -4.74
CA ASN A 53 -22.30 19.26 -5.51
C ASN A 53 -23.33 18.58 -4.59
N LEU A 54 -24.50 18.25 -5.13
CA LEU A 54 -25.51 17.49 -4.40
C LEU A 54 -24.98 16.11 -3.95
N PRO A 55 -25.28 15.65 -2.73
CA PRO A 55 -24.81 14.38 -2.16
C PRO A 55 -25.52 13.15 -2.77
N TYR A 56 -25.29 12.91 -4.06
CA TYR A 56 -25.98 11.87 -4.83
C TYR A 56 -25.58 10.43 -4.44
N SER A 57 -24.50 10.22 -3.67
CA SER A 57 -24.19 8.88 -3.14
C SER A 57 -25.27 8.37 -2.20
N GLY A 58 -25.92 9.26 -1.44
CA GLY A 58 -27.09 8.93 -0.63
C GLY A 58 -28.26 8.44 -1.48
N LEU A 59 -28.54 9.13 -2.59
CA LEU A 59 -29.54 8.70 -3.57
C LEU A 59 -29.20 7.31 -4.15
N LEU A 60 -27.96 7.08 -4.57
CA LEU A 60 -27.53 5.79 -5.10
C LEU A 60 -27.71 4.65 -4.10
N THR A 61 -27.44 4.87 -2.80
CA THR A 61 -27.70 3.88 -1.76
C THR A 61 -29.19 3.51 -1.69
N VAL A 62 -30.08 4.49 -1.76
CA VAL A 62 -31.53 4.24 -1.75
C VAL A 62 -31.96 3.49 -3.00
N LEU A 63 -31.55 3.95 -4.19
CA LEU A 63 -31.90 3.33 -5.47
C LEU A 63 -31.46 1.87 -5.54
N ARG A 64 -30.24 1.57 -5.05
CA ARG A 64 -29.74 0.20 -4.99
C ARG A 64 -30.58 -0.69 -4.07
N ALA A 65 -31.00 -0.11 -2.95
CA ALA A 65 -31.79 -0.78 -1.95
C ALA A 65 -33.22 -1.05 -2.41
N ILE A 66 -33.88 -0.11 -3.08
CA ILE A 66 -35.27 -0.29 -3.53
C ILE A 66 -35.38 -1.16 -4.78
N GLY A 67 -34.47 -0.99 -5.74
CA GLY A 67 -34.53 -1.70 -7.02
C GLY A 67 -33.85 -3.07 -6.99
N TYR A 68 -33.24 -3.46 -5.85
CA TYR A 68 -32.30 -4.58 -5.74
C TYR A 68 -31.35 -4.64 -6.95
N THR A 69 -30.82 -3.47 -7.28
CA THR A 69 -30.06 -3.19 -8.50
C THR A 69 -28.77 -2.48 -8.16
N SER A 70 -27.71 -2.72 -8.91
CA SER A 70 -26.57 -1.83 -8.82
C SER A 70 -26.88 -0.55 -9.59
N ALA A 71 -26.44 0.60 -9.08
CA ALA A 71 -26.71 1.89 -9.70
C ALA A 71 -25.51 2.83 -9.63
N THR A 72 -25.32 3.65 -10.66
CA THR A 72 -24.35 4.76 -10.66
C THR A 72 -24.86 5.96 -11.47
N LEU A 73 -24.42 7.16 -11.08
CA LEU A 73 -24.67 8.41 -11.80
C LEU A 73 -23.37 8.89 -12.42
N PHE A 74 -23.42 9.41 -13.64
CA PHE A 74 -22.23 9.87 -14.36
C PHE A 74 -22.52 11.15 -15.16
N PRO A 75 -21.56 12.10 -15.27
CA PRO A 75 -20.25 12.08 -14.63
C PRO A 75 -20.32 12.27 -13.12
N THR A 76 -19.39 11.65 -12.39
CA THR A 76 -19.16 11.96 -10.98
C THR A 76 -18.32 13.22 -10.87
N SER A 77 -18.97 14.39 -10.94
CA SER A 77 -18.31 15.70 -10.93
C SER A 77 -18.63 16.50 -9.66
N LYS A 78 -17.69 17.36 -9.24
CA LYS A 78 -17.91 18.35 -8.17
C LYS A 78 -18.75 19.54 -8.65
N THR A 79 -18.81 19.78 -9.95
CA THR A 79 -19.41 20.96 -10.55
C THR A 79 -20.55 20.62 -11.49
N ASP A 80 -20.42 19.53 -12.23
CA ASP A 80 -21.34 19.21 -13.30
C ASP A 80 -22.43 18.25 -12.79
N PRO A 81 -23.67 18.43 -13.25
CA PRO A 81 -24.76 17.50 -12.94
C PRO A 81 -24.53 16.16 -13.67
N PRO A 82 -25.12 15.07 -13.16
CA PRO A 82 -25.10 13.80 -13.86
C PRO A 82 -25.92 13.90 -15.16
N LYS A 83 -25.41 13.27 -16.20
CA LYS A 83 -26.04 13.17 -17.53
C LYS A 83 -26.82 11.87 -17.72
N PHE A 84 -26.46 10.83 -16.97
CA PHE A 84 -27.22 9.57 -17.00
C PHE A 84 -27.12 8.80 -15.68
N LEU A 85 -28.15 8.00 -15.43
CA LEU A 85 -28.23 6.97 -14.41
C LEU A 85 -28.08 5.62 -15.10
N ALA A 86 -27.15 4.78 -14.64
CA ALA A 86 -27.03 3.39 -15.10
C ALA A 86 -27.48 2.44 -14.00
N THR A 87 -28.28 1.43 -14.35
CA THR A 87 -28.75 0.38 -13.42
C THR A 87 -28.64 -1.02 -14.04
N THR A 88 -28.53 -2.07 -13.22
CA THR A 88 -28.57 -3.46 -13.71
C THR A 88 -29.98 -3.98 -13.99
N ARG A 89 -30.98 -3.41 -13.33
CA ARG A 89 -32.38 -3.83 -13.41
C ARG A 89 -33.28 -2.61 -13.54
N LEU A 90 -34.45 -2.81 -14.12
CA LEU A 90 -35.46 -1.77 -14.23
C LEU A 90 -35.97 -1.46 -12.82
N ILE A 91 -35.91 -0.18 -12.44
CA ILE A 91 -36.61 0.31 -11.25
C ILE A 91 -37.99 0.76 -11.72
N ASP A 92 -39.03 0.36 -11.00
CA ASP A 92 -40.39 0.82 -11.28
C ASP A 92 -40.43 2.36 -11.29
N ARG A 93 -41.22 2.93 -12.20
CA ARG A 93 -41.28 4.38 -12.40
C ARG A 93 -41.75 5.10 -11.14
N GLU A 94 -42.74 4.56 -10.45
CA GLU A 94 -43.29 5.15 -9.22
C GLU A 94 -42.29 5.03 -8.08
N ASP A 95 -41.62 3.89 -7.93
CA ASP A 95 -40.57 3.69 -6.92
C ASP A 95 -39.37 4.61 -7.14
N LEU A 96 -38.93 4.77 -8.40
CA LEU A 96 -37.86 5.68 -8.78
C LEU A 96 -38.23 7.13 -8.48
N HIS A 97 -39.45 7.54 -8.83
CA HIS A 97 -39.96 8.87 -8.54
C HIS A 97 -40.04 9.13 -7.04
N ALA A 98 -40.62 8.19 -6.28
CA ALA A 98 -40.76 8.26 -4.84
C ALA A 98 -39.41 8.36 -4.13
N ALA A 99 -38.43 7.54 -4.51
CA ALA A 99 -37.09 7.56 -3.92
C ALA A 99 -36.38 8.91 -4.12
N ILE A 100 -36.46 9.49 -5.33
CA ILE A 100 -35.85 10.78 -5.62
C ILE A 100 -36.59 11.90 -4.88
N THR A 101 -37.92 11.87 -4.85
CA THR A 101 -38.76 12.85 -4.14
C THR A 101 -38.50 12.86 -2.64
N LEU A 102 -38.32 11.69 -2.02
CA LEU A 102 -37.98 11.58 -0.60
C LEU A 102 -36.52 12.00 -0.33
N TRP A 103 -35.60 11.67 -1.23
CA TRP A 103 -34.21 12.13 -1.13
C TRP A 103 -34.11 13.66 -1.26
N GLU A 104 -34.85 14.29 -2.17
CA GLU A 104 -34.89 15.75 -2.33
C GLU A 104 -35.45 16.44 -1.08
N GLN A 105 -36.53 15.93 -0.50
CA GLN A 105 -37.07 16.46 0.76
C GLN A 105 -36.06 16.32 1.92
N ALA A 106 -35.35 15.19 2.00
CA ALA A 106 -34.30 14.98 2.99
C ALA A 106 -33.13 15.94 2.77
N LEU A 107 -32.73 16.14 1.51
CA LEU A 107 -31.66 17.05 1.10
C LEU A 107 -31.97 18.49 1.55
N LEU A 108 -33.22 18.91 1.38
CA LEU A 108 -33.73 20.23 1.77
C LEU A 108 -34.11 20.32 3.27
N GLN A 109 -33.73 19.33 4.08
CA GLN A 109 -33.99 19.28 5.53
C GLN A 109 -35.48 19.48 5.89
N THR A 110 -36.38 18.97 5.05
CA THR A 110 -37.81 18.97 5.35
C THR A 110 -38.03 18.23 6.69
N PRO A 111 -38.88 18.74 7.61
CA PRO A 111 -39.20 18.01 8.82
C PRO A 111 -39.78 16.63 8.50
N ALA A 112 -39.33 15.59 9.22
CA ALA A 112 -39.66 14.21 8.89
C ALA A 112 -41.17 13.94 8.86
N ASP A 113 -41.97 14.61 9.67
CA ASP A 113 -43.43 14.54 9.73
C ASP A 113 -44.14 15.17 8.53
N ARG A 114 -43.42 15.99 7.74
CA ARG A 114 -43.93 16.66 6.54
C ARG A 114 -43.53 15.97 5.24
N PHE A 115 -42.80 14.87 5.30
CA PHE A 115 -42.46 14.08 4.11
C PHE A 115 -43.73 13.59 3.42
N THR A 116 -43.87 13.90 2.14
CA THR A 116 -44.99 13.45 1.33
C THR A 116 -44.52 12.98 -0.04
N PHE A 117 -45.15 11.92 -0.56
CA PHE A 117 -44.95 11.47 -1.94
C PHE A 117 -45.51 12.45 -2.98
N GLN A 118 -46.35 13.40 -2.55
CA GLN A 118 -46.94 14.43 -3.42
C GLN A 118 -46.06 15.69 -3.56
N HIS A 119 -44.86 15.68 -2.99
CA HIS A 119 -43.94 16.82 -3.08
C HIS A 119 -43.51 17.05 -4.54
N PRO A 120 -43.64 18.27 -5.08
CA PRO A 120 -43.29 18.55 -6.47
C PRO A 120 -41.77 18.53 -6.65
N SER A 121 -41.24 17.46 -7.22
CA SER A 121 -39.81 17.32 -7.55
C SER A 121 -39.59 17.30 -9.06
N GLN A 122 -39.04 18.39 -9.60
CA GLN A 122 -38.69 18.47 -11.02
C GLN A 122 -37.62 17.44 -11.40
N ILE A 123 -36.69 17.12 -10.49
CA ILE A 123 -35.66 16.12 -10.74
C ILE A 123 -36.26 14.71 -10.78
N ALA A 124 -37.18 14.38 -9.86
CA ALA A 124 -37.88 13.10 -9.89
C ALA A 124 -38.69 12.94 -11.18
N ASP A 125 -39.41 13.98 -11.60
CA ASP A 125 -40.18 13.96 -12.85
C ASP A 125 -39.28 13.74 -14.08
N LEU A 126 -38.13 14.40 -14.14
CA LEU A 126 -37.20 14.27 -15.26
C LEU A 126 -36.53 12.89 -15.30
N ILE A 127 -36.08 12.38 -14.16
CA ILE A 127 -35.38 11.09 -14.11
C ILE A 127 -36.37 9.93 -14.29
N ALA A 128 -37.46 9.90 -13.54
CA ALA A 128 -38.47 8.84 -13.64
C ALA A 128 -39.28 8.92 -14.94
N GLY A 129 -39.38 10.10 -15.57
CA GLY A 129 -39.98 10.28 -16.89
C GLY A 129 -39.07 9.87 -18.06
N THR A 130 -37.79 9.58 -17.81
CA THR A 130 -36.84 9.14 -18.83
C THR A 130 -36.97 7.64 -19.07
N ALA A 131 -37.25 7.22 -20.31
CA ALA A 131 -37.24 5.81 -20.66
C ALA A 131 -35.80 5.27 -20.68
N PRO A 132 -35.51 4.14 -20.01
CA PRO A 132 -34.19 3.53 -20.05
C PRO A 132 -33.93 2.87 -21.41
N GLU A 133 -32.72 3.04 -21.92
CA GLU A 133 -32.19 2.26 -23.05
C GLU A 133 -31.34 1.09 -22.51
N LYS A 134 -31.49 -0.08 -23.12
CA LYS A 134 -30.60 -1.22 -22.81
C LYS A 134 -29.32 -1.07 -23.63
N VAL A 135 -28.19 -0.95 -22.96
CA VAL A 135 -26.87 -0.74 -23.56
C VAL A 135 -25.96 -1.91 -23.23
N GLN A 136 -25.32 -2.50 -24.24
CA GLN A 136 -24.28 -3.49 -24.01
C GLN A 136 -23.01 -2.81 -23.52
N LEU A 137 -22.45 -3.27 -22.39
CA LEU A 137 -21.23 -2.69 -21.83
C LEU A 137 -20.04 -2.89 -22.76
N TRP A 138 -20.00 -4.04 -23.45
CA TRP A 138 -18.93 -4.40 -24.37
C TRP A 138 -18.75 -3.42 -25.55
N ASP A 139 -19.85 -2.81 -26.00
CA ASP A 139 -19.87 -1.83 -27.09
C ASP A 139 -19.35 -0.46 -26.65
N GLN A 140 -19.32 -0.19 -25.34
CA GLN A 140 -18.81 1.06 -24.78
C GLN A 140 -17.30 1.03 -24.55
N ILE A 141 -16.65 -0.09 -24.85
CA ILE A 141 -15.21 -0.29 -24.68
C ILE A 141 -14.50 0.08 -25.96
N THR A 142 -13.63 1.09 -25.88
CA THR A 142 -12.74 1.49 -26.96
C THR A 142 -11.51 0.59 -26.92
N ARG A 143 -11.21 -0.08 -28.04
CA ARG A 143 -10.07 -0.98 -28.19
C ARG A 143 -9.00 -0.33 -29.04
N THR A 144 -7.76 -0.34 -28.58
CA THR A 144 -6.58 -0.03 -29.39
C THR A 144 -5.79 -1.32 -29.63
N THR A 145 -4.66 -1.22 -30.33
CA THR A 145 -3.77 -2.36 -30.59
C THR A 145 -3.11 -2.93 -29.34
N ALA A 146 -3.00 -2.16 -28.24
CA ALA A 146 -2.28 -2.58 -27.04
C ALA A 146 -3.03 -2.33 -25.72
N CYS A 147 -4.21 -1.71 -25.77
CA CYS A 147 -5.01 -1.47 -24.57
C CYS A 147 -6.50 -1.28 -24.86
N ILE A 148 -7.23 -1.04 -23.78
CA ILE A 148 -8.64 -0.69 -23.80
C ILE A 148 -8.87 0.55 -22.94
N ASP A 149 -9.88 1.32 -23.32
CA ASP A 149 -10.41 2.43 -22.54
C ASP A 149 -11.94 2.35 -22.52
N ALA A 150 -12.54 2.91 -21.48
CA ALA A 150 -13.99 3.04 -21.37
C ALA A 150 -14.33 4.20 -20.43
N PRO A 151 -15.53 4.80 -20.56
CA PRO A 151 -16.01 5.76 -19.57
C PRO A 151 -16.03 5.17 -18.15
N GLY A 152 -15.75 6.00 -17.13
CA GLY A 152 -15.68 5.56 -15.71
C GLY A 152 -16.88 4.74 -15.21
N TRP A 153 -18.09 5.03 -15.72
CA TRP A 153 -19.28 4.28 -15.36
C TRP A 153 -19.28 2.84 -15.89
N VAL A 154 -18.64 2.56 -17.04
CA VAL A 154 -18.53 1.22 -17.63
C VAL A 154 -17.64 0.34 -16.74
N TRP A 155 -16.51 0.88 -16.26
CA TRP A 155 -15.64 0.19 -15.31
C TRP A 155 -16.36 -0.17 -14.01
N THR A 156 -17.19 0.74 -13.51
CA THR A 156 -18.02 0.51 -12.33
C THR A 156 -19.08 -0.56 -12.62
N ALA A 157 -19.76 -0.46 -13.76
CA ALA A 157 -20.91 -1.29 -14.12
C ALA A 157 -20.52 -2.74 -14.43
N ALA A 158 -19.37 -2.95 -15.06
CA ALA A 158 -18.89 -4.27 -15.43
C ALA A 158 -18.69 -5.22 -14.24
N GLY A 159 -18.36 -4.68 -13.06
CA GLY A 159 -18.26 -5.48 -11.83
C GLY A 159 -19.60 -6.04 -11.34
N TRP A 160 -20.73 -5.44 -11.75
CA TRP A 160 -22.05 -5.79 -11.20
C TRP A 160 -22.52 -7.18 -11.63
N THR A 161 -22.44 -7.50 -12.92
CA THR A 161 -22.83 -8.81 -13.46
C THR A 161 -21.94 -9.91 -12.89
N ILE A 162 -20.63 -9.63 -12.74
CA ILE A 162 -19.67 -10.56 -12.15
C ILE A 162 -20.02 -10.83 -10.68
N ALA A 163 -20.27 -9.77 -9.90
CA ALA A 163 -20.68 -9.91 -8.50
C ALA A 163 -22.03 -10.63 -8.37
N GLU A 164 -22.95 -10.43 -9.31
CA GLU A 164 -24.22 -11.16 -9.38
C GLU A 164 -24.01 -12.66 -9.55
N LYS A 165 -23.27 -13.08 -10.59
CA LYS A 165 -22.98 -14.50 -10.84
C LYS A 165 -22.28 -15.15 -9.65
N LEU A 166 -21.24 -14.50 -9.10
CA LEU A 166 -20.50 -15.00 -7.92
C LEU A 166 -21.34 -15.03 -6.64
N SER A 167 -22.44 -14.29 -6.53
CA SER A 167 -23.33 -14.37 -5.37
C SER A 167 -24.48 -15.37 -5.56
N GLY A 168 -24.81 -15.70 -6.81
CA GLY A 168 -25.86 -16.66 -7.15
C GLY A 168 -25.41 -18.10 -6.97
N GLU A 169 -24.12 -18.37 -7.07
CA GLU A 169 -23.54 -19.70 -6.95
C GLU A 169 -22.96 -19.98 -5.57
N THR A 170 -23.05 -21.24 -5.16
CA THR A 170 -22.54 -21.70 -3.87
C THR A 170 -21.05 -22.07 -3.97
N TRP A 171 -20.25 -21.63 -3.00
CA TRP A 171 -18.83 -22.01 -2.90
C TRP A 171 -18.61 -23.01 -1.78
N THR A 172 -18.15 -24.22 -2.12
CA THR A 172 -17.84 -25.27 -1.14
C THR A 172 -16.35 -25.31 -0.87
N ILE A 173 -15.95 -25.18 0.40
CA ILE A 173 -14.54 -25.19 0.81
C ILE A 173 -14.38 -25.64 2.27
N ASP A 174 -13.40 -26.48 2.57
CA ASP A 174 -13.18 -27.09 3.90
C ASP A 174 -14.46 -27.71 4.52
N GLY A 175 -15.31 -28.33 3.69
CA GLY A 175 -16.60 -28.88 4.12
C GLY A 175 -17.64 -27.83 4.55
N LYS A 176 -17.39 -26.55 4.28
CA LYS A 176 -18.34 -25.44 4.46
C LYS A 176 -18.96 -25.06 3.13
N THR A 177 -20.22 -24.64 3.21
CA THR A 177 -21.00 -24.15 2.07
C THR A 177 -21.20 -22.66 2.26
N ILE A 178 -20.61 -21.85 1.37
CA ILE A 178 -20.57 -20.40 1.48
C ILE A 178 -21.45 -19.80 0.40
N ILE A 179 -22.33 -18.88 0.80
CA ILE A 179 -23.09 -18.01 -0.10
C ILE A 179 -22.69 -16.57 0.22
N PHE A 180 -22.23 -15.85 -0.81
CA PHE A 180 -21.83 -14.46 -0.65
C PHE A 180 -23.04 -13.53 -0.72
N ARG A 181 -23.13 -12.57 0.22
CA ARG A 181 -24.11 -11.48 0.16
C ARG A 181 -23.48 -10.27 -0.53
N ARG A 182 -24.20 -9.70 -1.51
CA ARG A 182 -23.83 -8.48 -2.24
C ARG A 182 -24.19 -7.23 -1.45
N ASP A 183 -23.39 -6.17 -1.60
CA ASP A 183 -23.77 -4.81 -1.19
C ASP A 183 -24.17 -3.89 -2.36
N LEU A 184 -24.17 -4.42 -3.58
CA LEU A 184 -24.45 -3.70 -4.85
C LEU A 184 -23.50 -2.54 -5.16
N ALA A 185 -22.36 -2.50 -4.47
CA ALA A 185 -21.23 -1.60 -4.72
C ALA A 185 -19.96 -2.40 -5.04
N ASN A 186 -20.12 -3.49 -5.82
CA ASN A 186 -19.04 -4.38 -6.24
C ASN A 186 -18.30 -5.13 -5.10
N CYS A 187 -18.95 -5.31 -3.95
CA CYS A 187 -18.41 -6.07 -2.84
C CYS A 187 -19.30 -7.26 -2.46
N LEU A 188 -18.64 -8.37 -2.14
CA LEU A 188 -19.23 -9.63 -1.69
C LEU A 188 -18.72 -9.97 -0.30
N GLN A 189 -19.60 -10.45 0.58
CA GLN A 189 -19.25 -10.75 1.97
C GLN A 189 -19.86 -12.05 2.46
N VAL A 190 -19.08 -12.81 3.24
CA VAL A 190 -19.64 -13.89 4.05
C VAL A 190 -20.43 -13.26 5.20
N TRP A 191 -21.74 -13.44 5.18
CA TRP A 191 -22.64 -12.82 6.15
C TRP A 191 -23.22 -13.80 7.17
N ASP A 192 -23.29 -15.09 6.87
CA ASP A 192 -23.77 -16.08 7.84
C ASP A 192 -22.92 -16.04 9.11
N ARG A 193 -23.60 -15.97 10.26
CA ARG A 193 -22.98 -15.88 11.59
C ARG A 193 -22.16 -17.12 11.93
N GLU A 194 -22.56 -18.29 11.46
CA GLU A 194 -21.84 -19.55 11.71
C GLU A 194 -20.56 -19.69 10.85
N LEU A 195 -20.46 -18.87 9.79
CA LEU A 195 -19.31 -18.85 8.89
C LEU A 195 -18.33 -17.71 9.21
N LEU A 196 -18.58 -16.90 10.23
CA LEU A 196 -17.64 -15.87 10.67
C LEU A 196 -16.46 -16.48 11.42
N TRP A 197 -15.25 -16.06 11.06
CA TRP A 197 -14.06 -16.37 11.87
C TRP A 197 -14.16 -15.63 13.20
N ASN A 198 -13.80 -16.31 14.28
CA ASN A 198 -13.88 -15.72 15.61
C ASN A 198 -12.77 -16.22 16.53
N ASN A 199 -12.33 -15.35 17.44
CA ASN A 199 -11.29 -15.68 18.41
C ASN A 199 -11.32 -14.71 19.61
N THR A 200 -10.65 -15.06 20.71
CA THR A 200 -10.40 -14.18 21.85
C THR A 200 -8.91 -13.84 21.93
N TRP A 201 -8.56 -12.74 22.61
CA TRP A 201 -7.15 -12.42 22.85
C TRP A 201 -6.46 -13.43 23.74
N LEU A 202 -7.22 -13.95 24.72
CA LEU A 202 -6.77 -15.00 25.62
C LEU A 202 -6.30 -16.24 24.83
N ALA A 203 -7.20 -16.78 23.99
CA ALA A 203 -6.91 -17.98 23.19
C ALA A 203 -5.85 -17.72 22.10
N ALA A 204 -5.89 -16.56 21.44
CA ALA A 204 -4.88 -16.14 20.46
C ALA A 204 -3.45 -16.12 21.02
N ARG A 205 -3.29 -15.88 22.33
CA ARG A 205 -1.99 -15.87 23.01
C ARG A 205 -1.67 -17.16 23.74
N GLY A 206 -2.67 -18.03 23.93
CA GLY A 206 -2.58 -19.17 24.83
C GLY A 206 -2.42 -18.79 26.28
N GLU A 207 -2.97 -17.64 26.66
CA GLU A 207 -3.12 -17.24 28.06
C GLU A 207 -4.33 -18.02 28.64
N THR A 208 -4.38 -18.18 29.96
CA THR A 208 -5.50 -18.74 30.71
C THR A 208 -6.21 -17.65 31.52
N LEU A 209 -7.40 -17.94 32.07
CA LEU A 209 -8.07 -16.99 32.95
C LEU A 209 -7.22 -16.65 34.19
N ASP A 210 -6.41 -17.59 34.65
CA ASP A 210 -5.50 -17.40 35.78
C ASP A 210 -4.37 -16.42 35.43
N ASP A 211 -3.85 -16.46 34.19
CA ASP A 211 -2.80 -15.54 33.71
C ASP A 211 -3.24 -14.06 33.72
N ILE A 212 -4.54 -13.81 33.84
CA ILE A 212 -5.14 -12.46 33.80
C ILE A 212 -5.92 -12.12 35.06
N ALA A 213 -5.80 -12.93 36.12
CA ALA A 213 -6.52 -12.72 37.38
C ALA A 213 -6.22 -11.34 37.98
N ASP A 214 -4.96 -10.89 37.90
CA ASP A 214 -4.50 -9.60 38.43
C ASP A 214 -4.64 -8.44 37.43
N SER A 215 -5.19 -8.69 36.24
CA SER A 215 -5.45 -7.62 35.26
C SER A 215 -6.66 -6.79 35.70
N ASP A 216 -6.66 -5.49 35.38
CA ASP A 216 -7.86 -4.68 35.60
C ASP A 216 -9.07 -5.21 34.80
N GLU A 217 -10.28 -4.88 35.26
CA GLU A 217 -11.51 -5.42 34.70
C GLU A 217 -11.68 -5.07 33.21
N GLU A 218 -11.22 -3.89 32.79
CA GLU A 218 -11.27 -3.47 31.38
C GLU A 218 -10.37 -4.38 30.50
N ASP A 219 -9.16 -4.70 30.95
CA ASP A 219 -8.25 -5.59 30.25
C ASP A 219 -8.74 -7.04 30.27
N ARG A 220 -9.37 -7.49 31.37
CA ARG A 220 -10.00 -8.82 31.44
C ARG A 220 -11.13 -8.95 30.42
N VAL A 221 -12.09 -8.03 30.42
CA VAL A 221 -13.19 -7.98 29.44
C VAL A 221 -12.64 -7.90 28.02
N ARG A 222 -11.64 -7.06 27.78
CA ARG A 222 -10.99 -6.93 26.47
C ARG A 222 -10.36 -8.25 26.02
N LYS A 223 -9.74 -8.99 26.94
CA LYS A 223 -9.02 -10.23 26.63
C LYS A 223 -9.96 -11.42 26.38
N THR A 224 -11.08 -11.49 27.10
CA THR A 224 -12.05 -12.60 27.02
C THR A 224 -13.13 -12.38 25.96
N ALA A 225 -13.42 -11.14 25.57
CA ALA A 225 -14.43 -10.85 24.55
C ALA A 225 -14.11 -11.48 23.19
N THR A 226 -15.08 -12.24 22.66
CA THR A 226 -15.02 -12.80 21.30
C THR A 226 -15.01 -11.69 20.26
N ARG A 227 -14.10 -11.82 19.30
CA ARG A 227 -13.89 -10.90 18.19
C ARG A 227 -14.10 -11.63 16.88
N TYR A 228 -14.68 -10.96 15.89
CA TYR A 228 -15.14 -11.58 14.65
C TYR A 228 -14.45 -10.98 13.42
N ALA A 229 -14.24 -11.80 12.42
CA ALA A 229 -13.78 -11.38 11.10
C ALA A 229 -14.53 -12.17 10.02
N THR A 230 -14.57 -11.60 8.82
CA THR A 230 -15.24 -12.22 7.66
C THR A 230 -14.35 -12.19 6.43
N LEU A 231 -14.59 -13.13 5.50
CA LEU A 231 -14.06 -13.05 4.15
C LEU A 231 -14.89 -12.03 3.36
N ARG A 232 -14.18 -11.04 2.80
CA ARG A 232 -14.73 -10.05 1.86
C ARG A 232 -14.01 -10.19 0.52
N LEU A 233 -14.77 -10.10 -0.58
CA LEU A 233 -14.24 -10.03 -1.93
C LEU A 233 -14.62 -8.69 -2.56
N ASP A 234 -13.63 -7.97 -3.05
CA ASP A 234 -13.84 -6.81 -3.90
C ASP A 234 -13.74 -7.25 -5.37
N VAL A 235 -14.73 -6.91 -6.18
CA VAL A 235 -14.84 -7.30 -7.59
C VAL A 235 -14.62 -6.07 -8.46
N MET A 236 -13.67 -6.12 -9.39
CA MET A 236 -13.32 -4.97 -10.23
C MET A 236 -13.11 -5.41 -11.67
N MET A 237 -13.53 -4.59 -12.64
CA MET A 237 -13.03 -4.70 -14.00
C MET A 237 -11.82 -3.78 -14.15
N LYS A 238 -10.71 -4.31 -14.65
CA LYS A 238 -9.49 -3.54 -14.88
C LYS A 238 -8.97 -3.71 -16.31
N SER A 239 -8.32 -2.68 -16.82
CA SER A 239 -7.42 -2.83 -17.96
C SER A 239 -6.07 -3.32 -17.45
N HIS A 240 -5.55 -4.38 -18.04
CA HIS A 240 -4.19 -4.86 -17.80
C HIS A 240 -3.28 -4.43 -18.96
N PRO A 241 -2.00 -4.15 -18.70
CA PRO A 241 -1.11 -3.54 -19.69
C PRO A 241 -0.78 -4.55 -20.80
N GLY A 242 -1.09 -4.21 -22.05
CA GLY A 242 -0.88 -5.09 -23.20
C GLY A 242 -2.01 -6.09 -23.47
N LEU A 243 -3.07 -6.16 -22.64
CA LEU A 243 -4.22 -7.00 -22.95
C LEU A 243 -5.27 -6.23 -23.77
N PRO A 244 -5.80 -6.81 -24.86
CA PRO A 244 -6.83 -6.18 -25.70
C PRO A 244 -8.27 -6.35 -25.14
N HIS A 245 -8.41 -6.98 -23.97
CA HIS A 245 -9.70 -7.24 -23.32
C HIS A 245 -9.64 -6.88 -21.83
N PRO A 246 -10.79 -6.50 -21.24
CA PRO A 246 -10.83 -6.24 -19.81
C PRO A 246 -10.67 -7.53 -19.04
N VAL A 247 -10.26 -7.37 -17.79
CA VAL A 247 -10.05 -8.48 -16.88
C VAL A 247 -10.90 -8.26 -15.63
N ALA A 248 -11.63 -9.29 -15.23
CA ALA A 248 -12.33 -9.37 -13.98
C ALA A 248 -11.33 -9.73 -12.87
N VAL A 249 -11.04 -8.80 -11.96
CA VAL A 249 -10.14 -9.01 -10.83
C VAL A 249 -10.96 -9.20 -9.56
N VAL A 250 -10.69 -10.28 -8.83
CA VAL A 250 -11.32 -10.58 -7.53
C VAL A 250 -10.27 -10.48 -6.43
N GLN A 251 -10.49 -9.59 -5.46
CA GLN A 251 -9.53 -9.35 -4.39
C GLN A 251 -10.06 -9.84 -3.04
N PRO A 252 -9.55 -10.98 -2.50
CA PRO A 252 -9.97 -11.50 -1.22
C PRO A 252 -9.23 -10.81 -0.07
N SER A 253 -9.97 -10.46 0.98
CA SER A 253 -9.47 -9.83 2.20
C SER A 253 -10.12 -10.37 3.46
N VAL A 254 -9.40 -10.27 4.58
CA VAL A 254 -9.93 -10.53 5.92
C VAL A 254 -10.45 -9.21 6.49
N SER A 255 -11.77 -9.05 6.54
CA SER A 255 -12.44 -7.88 7.11
C SER A 255 -12.70 -8.12 8.60
N ARG A 256 -12.01 -7.36 9.46
CA ARG A 256 -12.17 -7.45 10.91
C ARG A 256 -13.36 -6.60 11.36
N LEU A 257 -14.27 -7.21 12.10
CA LEU A 257 -15.47 -6.55 12.57
C LEU A 257 -15.20 -5.81 13.88
N SER A 258 -15.68 -4.57 13.95
CA SER A 258 -15.64 -3.77 15.16
C SER A 258 -16.75 -4.23 16.12
N ASN A 259 -16.48 -4.18 17.42
CA ASN A 259 -17.49 -4.34 18.47
C ASN A 259 -18.17 -3.01 18.83
N THR A 260 -17.92 -1.96 18.06
CA THR A 260 -18.51 -0.64 18.27
C THR A 260 -18.51 0.16 16.97
N LEU A 261 -19.47 1.06 16.81
CA LEU A 261 -19.44 2.06 15.74
C LEU A 261 -18.44 3.18 15.98
N ARG A 262 -17.90 3.33 17.21
CA ARG A 262 -16.96 4.41 17.54
C ARG A 262 -15.79 4.43 16.57
N ASN A 263 -15.65 5.55 15.85
CA ASN A 263 -14.64 5.78 14.81
C ASN A 263 -14.77 4.93 13.56
N ALA A 264 -15.74 4.01 13.48
CA ALA A 264 -15.97 3.24 12.27
C ALA A 264 -16.30 4.20 11.11
N ARG A 265 -15.84 3.86 9.90
CA ARG A 265 -16.11 4.64 8.68
C ARG A 265 -17.11 3.95 7.76
N THR A 266 -17.17 2.63 7.84
CA THR A 266 -18.01 1.80 7.00
C THR A 266 -18.72 0.76 7.86
N ALA A 267 -20.02 0.63 7.66
CA ALA A 267 -20.85 -0.42 8.23
C ALA A 267 -21.79 -0.98 7.16
N TRP A 268 -22.27 -2.20 7.39
CA TRP A 268 -23.33 -2.80 6.58
C TRP A 268 -24.52 -3.14 7.44
N PHE A 269 -25.71 -2.92 6.89
CA PHE A 269 -26.96 -3.30 7.47
C PHE A 269 -27.66 -4.35 6.62
N GLU A 270 -28.13 -5.42 7.25
CA GLU A 270 -28.99 -6.44 6.66
C GLU A 270 -30.46 -6.03 6.78
N PRO A 271 -31.16 -5.75 5.66
CA PRO A 271 -32.59 -5.43 5.65
C PRO A 271 -33.48 -6.55 6.20
N ARG A 272 -34.78 -6.27 6.36
CA ARG A 272 -35.80 -7.27 6.68
C ARG A 272 -35.82 -8.43 5.69
N ASP A 273 -35.71 -8.15 4.39
CA ASP A 273 -35.54 -9.20 3.39
C ASP A 273 -34.12 -9.78 3.48
N THR A 274 -34.03 -11.00 4.00
CA THR A 274 -32.77 -11.73 4.16
C THR A 274 -32.19 -12.23 2.84
N LYS A 275 -32.94 -12.15 1.73
CA LYS A 275 -32.43 -12.39 0.38
C LYS A 275 -31.97 -11.11 -0.31
N GLY A 276 -32.35 -9.95 0.24
CA GLY A 276 -31.96 -8.64 -0.24
C GLY A 276 -30.47 -8.32 -0.06
N PRO A 277 -29.98 -7.31 -0.80
CA PRO A 277 -28.60 -6.82 -0.69
C PRO A 277 -28.33 -6.17 0.67
N LEU A 278 -27.06 -6.11 1.06
CA LEU A 278 -26.61 -5.38 2.23
C LEU A 278 -26.57 -3.88 1.94
N LEU A 279 -27.06 -3.06 2.86
CA LEU A 279 -26.94 -1.60 2.75
C LEU A 279 -25.58 -1.16 3.25
N ASN A 280 -24.77 -0.55 2.38
CA ASN A 280 -23.49 0.03 2.76
C ASN A 280 -23.71 1.43 3.36
N LEU A 281 -23.23 1.63 4.59
CA LEU A 281 -23.41 2.82 5.40
C LEU A 281 -22.06 3.50 5.66
N GLU A 282 -21.95 4.76 5.27
CA GLU A 282 -20.81 5.61 5.62
C GLU A 282 -21.05 6.34 6.95
N LEU A 283 -20.03 6.39 7.78
CA LEU A 283 -20.07 6.96 9.13
C LEU A 283 -19.05 8.10 9.28
N GLY A 284 -19.52 9.20 9.89
CA GLY A 284 -18.76 10.40 10.21
C GLY A 284 -18.37 10.48 11.69
N GLY A 285 -17.58 11.51 12.02
CA GLY A 285 -17.23 11.83 13.41
C GLY A 285 -16.12 10.97 14.04
N TYR A 286 -15.98 11.06 15.36
CA TYR A 286 -14.96 10.36 16.15
C TYR A 286 -15.47 10.09 17.57
N GLY A 287 -15.15 8.92 18.11
CA GLY A 287 -15.50 8.52 19.48
C GLY A 287 -17.01 8.50 19.71
N ASP A 288 -17.45 9.12 20.81
CA ASP A 288 -18.87 9.31 21.15
C ASP A 288 -19.61 10.19 20.12
N HIS A 289 -18.90 11.03 19.37
CA HIS A 289 -19.48 11.89 18.34
C HIS A 289 -19.59 11.19 16.97
N THR A 290 -19.62 9.86 16.97
CA THR A 290 -19.85 9.10 15.73
C THR A 290 -21.29 9.33 15.28
N HIS A 291 -21.46 9.72 14.03
CA HIS A 291 -22.76 10.00 13.42
C HIS A 291 -22.82 9.35 12.03
N LEU A 292 -24.03 9.28 11.47
CA LEU A 292 -24.19 8.92 10.07
C LEU A 292 -23.61 10.03 9.20
N ASN A 293 -22.77 9.69 8.22
CA ASN A 293 -22.38 10.68 7.21
C ASN A 293 -23.66 11.29 6.60
N HIS A 294 -23.61 12.57 6.25
CA HIS A 294 -24.71 13.30 5.62
C HIS A 294 -25.36 12.49 4.49
N THR A 295 -24.57 11.89 3.60
CA THR A 295 -25.03 11.03 2.49
C THR A 295 -25.85 9.82 2.98
N THR A 296 -25.33 9.09 3.96
CA THR A 296 -26.00 7.95 4.59
C THR A 296 -27.28 8.37 5.31
N ARG A 297 -27.26 9.51 6.01
CA ARG A 297 -28.43 10.04 6.72
C ARG A 297 -29.59 10.28 5.75
N LEU A 298 -29.31 10.99 4.65
CA LEU A 298 -30.28 11.23 3.58
C LEU A 298 -30.82 9.92 2.99
N ALA A 299 -29.94 8.93 2.81
CA ALA A 299 -30.35 7.62 2.31
C ALA A 299 -31.31 6.92 3.27
N LEU A 300 -30.99 6.95 4.58
CA LEU A 300 -31.81 6.29 5.59
C LEU A 300 -33.14 7.01 5.84
N ASP A 301 -33.20 8.33 5.68
CA ASP A 301 -34.45 9.11 5.69
C ASP A 301 -35.45 8.58 4.66
N ALA A 302 -35.00 8.49 3.41
CA ALA A 302 -35.82 7.98 2.33
C ALA A 302 -36.15 6.49 2.52
N TRP A 303 -35.15 5.66 2.88
CA TRP A 303 -35.32 4.22 3.11
C TRP A 303 -36.39 3.91 4.15
N THR A 304 -36.34 4.56 5.31
CA THR A 304 -37.31 4.33 6.39
C THR A 304 -38.74 4.64 5.95
N ARG A 305 -38.93 5.64 5.09
CA ARG A 305 -40.26 5.98 4.55
C ARG A 305 -40.74 4.99 3.49
N LEU A 306 -39.84 4.46 2.67
CA LEU A 306 -40.16 3.47 1.65
C LEU A 306 -40.49 2.10 2.26
N HIS A 307 -39.74 1.67 3.29
CA HIS A 307 -39.83 0.29 3.80
C HIS A 307 -40.36 0.16 5.25
N GLY A 308 -40.59 1.27 5.95
CA GLY A 308 -41.00 1.24 7.36
C GLY A 308 -39.98 0.55 8.28
N GLU A 309 -38.71 0.51 7.85
CA GLU A 309 -37.61 -0.11 8.58
C GLU A 309 -36.64 0.97 9.07
N HIS A 310 -36.51 1.07 10.39
CA HIS A 310 -35.54 1.95 11.04
C HIS A 310 -34.23 1.20 11.24
N VAL A 311 -33.13 1.76 10.72
CA VAL A 311 -31.78 1.22 10.95
C VAL A 311 -31.24 1.63 12.31
N PHE A 312 -31.57 2.85 12.77
CA PHE A 312 -31.21 3.40 14.07
C PHE A 312 -32.45 3.99 14.76
N PRO A 313 -32.61 3.84 16.08
CA PRO A 313 -33.58 4.63 16.83
C PRO A 313 -33.17 6.10 16.74
N ARG A 314 -34.09 6.97 16.29
CA ARG A 314 -33.84 8.40 16.19
C ARG A 314 -34.45 9.11 17.38
N ASP A 315 -33.61 9.77 18.17
CA ASP A 315 -34.06 10.90 18.97
C ASP A 315 -34.14 12.15 18.09
N LYS A 316 -35.08 13.04 18.40
CA LYS A 316 -35.44 14.16 17.51
C LYS A 316 -34.37 15.27 17.45
N ASP A 317 -33.41 15.29 18.37
CA ASP A 317 -32.57 16.46 18.60
C ASP A 317 -31.04 16.20 18.62
N ASP A 318 -30.57 14.98 18.32
CA ASP A 318 -29.13 14.66 18.38
C ASP A 318 -28.58 14.19 17.02
N GLU A 319 -27.57 14.89 16.50
CA GLU A 319 -26.87 14.51 15.25
C GLU A 319 -26.08 13.19 15.43
N PHE A 320 -25.78 12.84 16.67
CA PHE A 320 -24.96 11.69 17.04
C PHE A 320 -25.80 10.43 17.29
N LEU A 321 -25.18 9.28 17.06
CA LEU A 321 -25.81 8.01 17.38
C LEU A 321 -25.87 7.82 18.90
N ALA A 322 -27.04 7.41 19.41
CA ALA A 322 -27.21 7.11 20.83
C ALA A 322 -26.16 6.09 21.32
N PRO A 323 -25.71 6.16 22.59
CA PRO A 323 -24.70 5.24 23.12
C PRO A 323 -25.02 3.76 22.92
N SER A 324 -26.31 3.38 22.99
CA SER A 324 -26.78 2.02 22.73
C SER A 324 -26.61 1.58 21.28
N ALA A 325 -26.76 2.49 20.31
CA ALA A 325 -26.52 2.23 18.90
C ALA A 325 -25.01 2.12 18.58
N LEU A 326 -24.15 2.72 19.41
CA LEU A 326 -22.69 2.62 19.24
C LEU A 326 -22.13 1.26 19.69
N ASP A 327 -22.85 0.49 20.51
CA ASP A 327 -22.38 -0.80 21.01
C ASP A 327 -22.74 -1.93 20.03
N LEU A 328 -21.71 -2.60 19.51
CA LEU A 328 -21.83 -3.82 18.70
C LEU A 328 -21.17 -5.01 19.42
N SER A 329 -21.09 -4.97 20.75
CA SER A 329 -20.54 -6.04 21.56
C SER A 329 -21.37 -7.31 21.45
N GLY A 330 -20.73 -8.46 21.72
CA GLY A 330 -21.36 -9.76 21.60
C GLY A 330 -21.37 -10.30 20.17
N ARG A 331 -22.39 -11.10 19.86
CA ARG A 331 -22.48 -11.84 18.60
C ARG A 331 -22.97 -10.91 17.46
N PRO A 332 -22.30 -10.88 16.29
CA PRO A 332 -22.63 -9.96 15.21
C PRO A 332 -24.10 -10.03 14.76
N GLY A 333 -24.79 -8.89 14.82
CA GLY A 333 -26.19 -8.74 14.46
C GLY A 333 -26.42 -8.44 12.97
N LYS A 334 -27.54 -7.76 12.69
CA LYS A 334 -27.89 -7.21 11.37
C LYS A 334 -27.04 -6.01 10.96
N LEU A 335 -26.51 -5.27 11.94
CA LEU A 335 -25.58 -4.17 11.73
C LEU A 335 -24.16 -4.66 12.05
N ARG A 336 -23.22 -4.46 11.13
CA ARG A 336 -21.80 -4.83 11.31
C ARG A 336 -20.91 -3.73 10.79
N ALA A 337 -19.91 -3.33 11.57
CA ALA A 337 -18.97 -2.29 11.18
C ALA A 337 -17.56 -2.83 10.99
N LEU A 338 -16.79 -2.21 10.09
CA LEU A 338 -15.37 -2.48 9.97
C LEU A 338 -14.58 -1.80 11.08
N LEU A 339 -13.50 -2.47 11.47
CA LEU A 339 -12.49 -1.86 12.31
C LEU A 339 -11.80 -0.70 11.55
N PRO A 340 -11.79 0.53 12.10
CA PRO A 340 -11.37 1.72 11.35
C PRO A 340 -9.87 1.84 11.13
N PHE A 341 -9.07 1.10 11.91
CA PHE A 341 -7.61 1.19 11.83
C PHE A 341 -6.96 -0.18 11.85
N ALA A 342 -5.79 -0.25 11.23
CA ALA A 342 -4.92 -1.40 11.20
C ALA A 342 -4.30 -1.68 12.59
N VAL A 343 -5.09 -2.23 13.52
CA VAL A 343 -4.62 -2.58 14.87
C VAL A 343 -4.34 -4.07 15.04
N SER A 344 -3.71 -4.43 16.16
CA SER A 344 -3.62 -5.82 16.59
C SER A 344 -5.04 -6.37 16.79
N TYR A 345 -5.28 -7.61 16.37
CA TYR A 345 -6.58 -8.28 16.46
C TYR A 345 -6.36 -9.78 16.70
N PRO A 346 -7.26 -10.49 17.41
CA PRO A 346 -7.07 -11.92 17.71
C PRO A 346 -7.34 -12.85 16.51
N VAL A 347 -7.81 -12.30 15.39
CA VAL A 347 -7.80 -12.97 14.08
C VAL A 347 -6.76 -12.27 13.19
N GLY A 348 -5.86 -13.05 12.62
CA GLY A 348 -4.75 -12.55 11.80
C GLY A 348 -5.19 -11.95 10.47
N ARG A 349 -4.23 -11.48 9.68
CA ARG A 349 -4.46 -10.95 8.32
C ARG A 349 -4.20 -12.04 7.27
N GLY A 350 -4.56 -11.77 6.01
CA GLY A 350 -4.33 -12.70 4.91
C GLY A 350 -5.30 -13.87 4.93
N VAL A 351 -5.74 -14.28 3.73
CA VAL A 351 -6.72 -15.35 3.55
C VAL A 351 -6.07 -16.74 3.48
N GLY A 352 -4.80 -16.83 3.11
CA GLY A 352 -4.13 -18.11 2.85
C GLY A 352 -4.04 -18.41 1.36
N MET A 353 -2.99 -19.10 0.94
CA MET A 353 -2.78 -19.49 -0.46
C MET A 353 -3.79 -20.55 -0.91
N TYR A 354 -4.18 -21.46 -0.03
CA TYR A 354 -5.24 -22.44 -0.29
C TYR A 354 -6.56 -21.74 -0.64
N SER A 355 -6.98 -20.75 0.17
CA SER A 355 -8.17 -19.94 -0.15
C SER A 355 -8.05 -19.21 -1.49
N GLN A 356 -6.87 -18.71 -1.86
CA GLN A 356 -6.68 -18.04 -3.16
C GLN A 356 -6.84 -19.01 -4.35
N ARG A 357 -6.30 -20.22 -4.24
CA ARG A 357 -6.42 -21.27 -5.28
C ARG A 357 -7.86 -21.70 -5.48
N GLU A 358 -8.53 -22.06 -4.39
CA GLU A 358 -9.93 -22.52 -4.46
C GLU A 358 -10.87 -21.40 -4.91
N LEU A 359 -10.59 -20.15 -4.52
CA LEU A 359 -11.34 -19.01 -5.01
C LEU A 359 -11.09 -18.79 -6.51
N ALA A 360 -9.86 -18.97 -7.01
CA ALA A 360 -9.60 -18.86 -8.45
C ALA A 360 -10.34 -19.93 -9.26
N ARG A 361 -10.39 -21.17 -8.76
CA ARG A 361 -11.17 -22.26 -9.36
C ARG A 361 -12.66 -21.92 -9.36
N TYR A 362 -13.20 -21.47 -8.23
CA TYR A 362 -14.59 -21.04 -8.10
C TYR A 362 -14.93 -19.89 -9.06
N VAL A 363 -14.12 -18.84 -9.09
CA VAL A 363 -14.34 -17.68 -9.97
C VAL A 363 -14.28 -18.09 -11.44
N SER A 364 -13.29 -18.89 -11.84
CA SER A 364 -13.18 -19.36 -13.23
C SER A 364 -14.38 -20.22 -13.64
N ALA A 365 -14.83 -21.12 -12.76
CA ALA A 365 -15.98 -21.99 -13.02
C ALA A 365 -17.32 -21.23 -13.08
N VAL A 366 -17.59 -20.35 -12.12
CA VAL A 366 -18.86 -19.60 -12.06
C VAL A 366 -18.98 -18.57 -13.18
N LEU A 367 -17.86 -17.96 -13.57
CA LEU A 367 -17.87 -17.00 -14.67
C LEU A 367 -17.79 -17.66 -16.05
N ASP A 368 -17.45 -18.96 -16.10
CA ASP A 368 -17.12 -19.71 -17.31
C ASP A 368 -16.06 -18.98 -18.16
N GLN A 369 -14.99 -18.54 -17.49
CA GLN A 369 -13.90 -17.79 -18.14
C GLN A 369 -12.53 -18.30 -17.68
N PRO A 370 -11.54 -18.35 -18.59
CA PRO A 370 -10.20 -18.74 -18.24
C PRO A 370 -9.53 -17.67 -17.37
N LEU A 371 -8.74 -18.13 -16.39
CA LEU A 371 -7.86 -17.26 -15.61
C LEU A 371 -6.77 -16.66 -16.49
N VAL A 372 -6.34 -15.45 -16.16
CA VAL A 372 -5.17 -14.81 -16.78
C VAL A 372 -3.93 -15.62 -16.44
N LYS A 373 -3.33 -16.22 -17.46
CA LYS A 373 -2.14 -17.07 -17.36
C LYS A 373 -0.85 -16.29 -17.65
N CYS A 374 0.23 -16.75 -17.03
CA CYS A 374 1.57 -16.25 -17.21
C CYS A 374 2.55 -17.43 -17.30
N VAL A 375 3.55 -17.34 -18.17
CA VAL A 375 4.60 -18.35 -18.34
C VAL A 375 5.89 -17.92 -17.66
N GLN A 376 6.55 -18.83 -16.95
CA GLN A 376 7.85 -18.56 -16.35
C GLN A 376 8.92 -18.30 -17.41
N VAL A 377 9.49 -17.10 -17.41
CA VAL A 377 10.60 -16.68 -18.30
C VAL A 377 11.95 -16.66 -17.58
N ALA A 378 11.94 -16.59 -16.25
CA ALA A 378 13.13 -16.78 -15.43
C ALA A 378 12.79 -17.44 -14.09
N GLY A 379 13.37 -18.61 -13.83
CA GLY A 379 13.31 -19.25 -12.51
C GLY A 379 14.16 -18.51 -11.45
N ARG A 380 14.24 -19.05 -10.23
CA ARG A 380 15.00 -18.42 -9.13
C ARG A 380 16.53 -18.44 -9.35
N ARG A 381 17.07 -19.49 -9.98
CA ARG A 381 18.52 -19.64 -10.24
C ARG A 381 19.10 -18.48 -11.09
N PRO A 382 18.43 -18.01 -12.17
CA PRO A 382 18.84 -16.82 -12.92
C PRO A 382 19.00 -15.52 -12.13
N PHE A 383 18.40 -15.38 -10.94
CA PHE A 383 18.58 -14.18 -10.13
C PHE A 383 19.96 -14.16 -9.45
N GLY A 384 20.54 -15.32 -9.13
CA GLY A 384 21.82 -15.46 -8.42
C GLY A 384 21.64 -15.68 -6.92
N HIS A 385 22.74 -15.63 -6.17
CA HIS A 385 22.69 -15.69 -4.70
C HIS A 385 22.26 -14.31 -4.16
N GLY A 386 21.08 -14.28 -3.54
CA GLY A 386 20.59 -13.11 -2.80
C GLY A 386 21.48 -12.78 -1.60
N ARG A 387 21.21 -11.64 -0.96
CA ARG A 387 21.84 -11.26 0.31
C ARG A 387 21.38 -12.23 1.39
N THR A 388 22.30 -12.76 2.18
CA THR A 388 21.99 -13.64 3.32
C THR A 388 22.52 -13.03 4.60
N THR A 389 21.77 -13.16 5.69
CA THR A 389 22.24 -12.76 7.01
C THR A 389 22.58 -13.97 7.87
N VAL A 390 23.59 -13.83 8.73
CA VAL A 390 23.96 -14.84 9.74
C VAL A 390 23.38 -14.36 11.06
N GLU A 391 22.27 -14.94 11.50
CA GLU A 391 21.56 -14.50 12.73
C GLU A 391 21.31 -12.99 12.78
N GLY A 392 20.98 -12.40 11.62
CA GLY A 392 20.73 -10.97 11.46
C GLY A 392 21.97 -10.12 11.14
N ARG A 393 23.19 -10.66 11.27
CA ARG A 393 24.44 -10.00 10.84
C ARG A 393 24.61 -10.03 9.33
N ASP A 394 24.98 -8.90 8.76
CA ASP A 394 25.28 -8.76 7.34
C ASP A 394 26.76 -9.01 7.04
N ALA A 395 27.20 -10.25 7.25
CA ALA A 395 28.58 -10.65 6.98
C ALA A 395 28.97 -10.45 5.50
N VAL A 396 27.99 -10.52 4.58
CA VAL A 396 28.23 -10.35 3.14
C VAL A 396 28.79 -8.97 2.81
N LEU A 397 28.33 -7.90 3.47
CA LEU A 397 28.85 -6.56 3.22
C LEU A 397 30.03 -6.22 4.12
N TRP A 398 29.88 -6.47 5.43
CA TRP A 398 30.82 -5.95 6.42
C TRP A 398 32.14 -6.74 6.52
N ASP A 399 32.16 -7.99 6.07
CA ASP A 399 33.37 -8.82 6.00
C ASP A 399 33.94 -8.90 4.58
N ASP A 400 33.37 -8.20 3.59
CA ASP A 400 33.89 -8.22 2.23
C ASP A 400 35.26 -7.52 2.18
N GLU A 401 36.25 -8.19 1.59
CA GLU A 401 37.61 -7.66 1.41
C GLU A 401 37.62 -6.34 0.63
N ASN A 402 36.59 -6.08 -0.18
CA ASN A 402 36.42 -4.86 -0.95
C ASN A 402 35.61 -3.76 -0.23
N LEU A 403 35.30 -3.91 1.06
CA LEU A 403 34.62 -2.88 1.84
C LEU A 403 35.25 -1.47 1.68
N PRO A 404 36.59 -1.30 1.65
CA PRO A 404 37.22 0.00 1.41
C PRO A 404 36.79 0.64 0.09
N GLN A 405 36.76 -0.14 -0.99
CA GLN A 405 36.39 0.30 -2.33
C GLN A 405 34.87 0.55 -2.44
N ILE A 406 34.06 -0.21 -1.71
CA ILE A 406 32.61 0.04 -1.60
C ILE A 406 32.35 1.38 -0.90
N ILE A 407 33.07 1.67 0.19
CA ILE A 407 32.99 2.96 0.90
C ILE A 407 33.47 4.09 -0.03
N ALA A 408 34.62 3.92 -0.69
CA ALA A 408 35.16 4.88 -1.66
C ALA A 408 34.17 5.19 -2.79
N ALA A 409 33.54 4.17 -3.39
CA ALA A 409 32.56 4.33 -4.45
C ALA A 409 31.30 5.11 -4.00
N SER A 410 30.98 5.08 -2.71
CA SER A 410 29.88 5.87 -2.13
C SER A 410 30.22 7.36 -1.94
N GLY A 411 31.47 7.77 -2.19
CA GLY A 411 31.92 9.17 -2.11
C GLY A 411 32.57 9.58 -0.78
N CYS A 412 33.08 8.63 0.02
CA CYS A 412 33.84 8.92 1.25
C CYS A 412 34.93 7.86 1.46
N ARG A 413 35.88 8.07 2.37
CA ARG A 413 36.95 7.09 2.67
C ARG A 413 36.76 6.36 3.99
N LYS A 414 36.01 6.98 4.90
CA LYS A 414 35.77 6.47 6.24
C LYS A 414 34.34 6.74 6.69
N LEU A 415 33.80 5.86 7.51
CA LEU A 415 32.53 6.04 8.21
C LEU A 415 32.78 6.26 9.71
N ARG A 416 32.16 7.27 10.29
CA ARG A 416 32.13 7.49 11.75
C ARG A 416 30.68 7.35 12.23
N ILE A 417 30.45 6.42 13.15
CA ILE A 417 29.16 6.20 13.79
C ILE A 417 29.17 6.88 15.16
N LEU A 418 28.31 7.87 15.36
CA LEU A 418 28.02 8.46 16.66
C LEU A 418 26.96 7.59 17.36
N ALA A 419 27.36 6.85 18.39
CA ALA A 419 26.44 6.08 19.22
C ALA A 419 25.90 6.98 20.33
N LEU A 420 24.72 7.56 20.10
CA LEU A 420 24.08 8.53 20.99
C LEU A 420 23.05 7.83 21.87
N TYR A 421 23.26 7.86 23.18
CA TYR A 421 22.42 7.13 24.12
C TYR A 421 22.02 7.98 25.33
N ARG A 422 20.93 7.61 25.98
CA ARG A 422 20.46 8.26 27.22
C ARG A 422 20.77 7.46 28.49
N SER A 423 20.77 6.13 28.40
CA SER A 423 21.00 5.26 29.57
C SER A 423 22.06 4.21 29.28
N GLN A 424 22.66 3.66 30.34
CA GLN A 424 23.67 2.62 30.24
C GLN A 424 23.14 1.35 29.55
N ALA A 425 21.86 1.01 29.74
CA ALA A 425 21.25 -0.13 29.06
C ALA A 425 21.21 0.05 27.53
N MET A 426 20.86 1.25 27.06
CA MET A 426 20.88 1.58 25.62
C MET A 426 22.30 1.53 25.06
N ARG A 427 23.26 2.07 25.81
CA ARG A 427 24.67 2.02 25.47
C ARG A 427 25.18 0.59 25.30
N THR A 428 24.96 -0.28 26.29
CA THR A 428 25.36 -1.70 26.23
C THR A 428 24.73 -2.39 25.02
N ARG A 429 23.43 -2.15 24.78
CA ARG A 429 22.72 -2.69 23.62
C ARG A 429 23.35 -2.27 22.28
N MET A 430 23.70 -0.99 22.13
CA MET A 430 24.40 -0.49 20.94
C MET A 430 25.79 -1.10 20.79
N GLN A 431 26.55 -1.23 21.89
CA GLN A 431 27.87 -1.84 21.91
C GLN A 431 27.81 -3.29 21.43
N LEU A 432 26.91 -4.11 21.98
CA LEU A 432 26.75 -5.52 21.58
C LEU A 432 26.40 -5.65 20.09
N LEU A 433 25.49 -4.81 19.59
CA LEU A 433 25.12 -4.81 18.18
C LEU A 433 26.30 -4.45 17.28
N LEU A 434 27.02 -3.37 17.58
CA LEU A 434 28.17 -2.95 16.77
C LEU A 434 29.30 -3.98 16.83
N ALA A 435 29.65 -4.46 18.02
CA ALA A 435 30.63 -5.53 18.21
C ALA A 435 30.28 -6.77 17.36
N TYR A 436 29.02 -7.19 17.36
CA TYR A 436 28.57 -8.34 16.57
C TYR A 436 28.67 -8.09 15.07
N HIS A 437 28.12 -6.99 14.56
CA HIS A 437 28.10 -6.73 13.12
C HIS A 437 29.49 -6.54 12.53
N PHE A 438 30.42 -5.94 13.27
CA PHE A 438 31.79 -5.68 12.82
C PHE A 438 32.80 -6.78 13.20
N ASN A 439 32.34 -7.95 13.65
CA ASN A 439 33.20 -9.09 14.02
C ASN A 439 34.24 -8.74 15.11
N ARG A 440 33.80 -8.03 16.16
CA ARG A 440 34.63 -7.58 17.27
C ARG A 440 34.07 -8.01 18.63
N PRO A 441 33.96 -9.34 18.90
CA PRO A 441 33.46 -9.82 20.19
C PRO A 441 34.33 -9.36 21.38
N ASP A 442 35.61 -9.04 21.13
CA ASP A 442 36.50 -8.40 22.09
C ASP A 442 35.95 -7.04 22.60
N LEU A 443 35.33 -6.24 21.73
CA LEU A 443 34.71 -4.97 22.11
C LEU A 443 33.39 -5.14 22.87
N ALA A 444 32.72 -6.28 22.71
CA ALA A 444 31.57 -6.63 23.55
C ALA A 444 32.02 -6.89 24.99
N ALA A 445 33.13 -7.61 25.18
CA ALA A 445 33.65 -8.01 26.49
C ALA A 445 34.39 -6.87 27.23
N THR A 446 35.29 -6.16 26.54
CA THR A 446 36.15 -5.13 27.14
C THR A 446 35.48 -3.75 27.26
N GLY A 447 34.46 -3.50 26.43
CA GLY A 447 33.78 -2.22 26.35
C GLY A 447 34.46 -1.23 25.40
N ILE A 448 33.66 -0.32 24.85
CA ILE A 448 34.13 0.77 23.98
C ILE A 448 34.29 2.05 24.82
N GLY A 449 35.38 2.81 24.67
CA GLY A 449 35.59 4.05 25.43
C GLY A 449 34.62 5.18 25.04
N GLU A 450 34.41 6.14 25.95
CA GLU A 450 33.56 7.32 25.72
C GLU A 450 34.33 8.47 25.04
N ASN A 451 33.60 9.29 24.28
CA ASN A 451 34.02 10.57 23.69
C ASN A 451 35.29 10.52 22.83
N LYS A 452 35.73 9.32 22.44
CA LYS A 452 36.88 9.10 21.57
C LYS A 452 36.52 8.11 20.46
N PRO A 453 36.94 8.35 19.21
CA PRO A 453 36.76 7.38 18.16
C PRO A 453 37.49 6.07 18.49
N VAL A 454 36.77 4.95 18.39
CA VAL A 454 37.30 3.59 18.49
C VAL A 454 37.11 2.90 17.15
N SER A 455 38.19 2.32 16.64
CA SER A 455 38.17 1.60 15.37
C SER A 455 37.38 0.30 15.50
N LEU A 456 36.33 0.16 14.70
CA LEU A 456 35.61 -1.11 14.49
C LEU A 456 36.37 -1.95 13.45
N ASN A 457 36.80 -1.30 12.37
CA ASN A 457 37.78 -1.78 11.40
C ASN A 457 38.54 -0.58 10.77
N GLU A 458 39.44 -0.81 9.81
CA GLU A 458 40.27 0.24 9.19
C GLU A 458 39.47 1.45 8.64
N HIS A 459 38.25 1.22 8.13
CA HIS A 459 37.44 2.24 7.46
C HIS A 459 36.18 2.64 8.23
N VAL A 460 35.92 2.04 9.39
CA VAL A 460 34.74 2.32 10.20
C VAL A 460 35.13 2.49 11.65
N GLU A 461 34.75 3.62 12.22
CA GLU A 461 34.94 3.93 13.63
C GLU A 461 33.62 4.28 14.30
N VAL A 462 33.58 4.10 15.63
CA VAL A 462 32.45 4.50 16.47
C VAL A 462 32.91 5.42 17.57
N LEU A 463 32.08 6.38 17.93
CA LEU A 463 32.25 7.23 19.11
C LEU A 463 30.99 7.11 19.97
N PHE A 464 31.14 6.59 21.19
CA PHE A 464 30.07 6.57 22.19
C PHE A 464 30.07 7.88 22.96
N GLN A 465 28.88 8.46 23.13
CA GLN A 465 28.70 9.62 24.01
C GLN A 465 27.26 9.70 24.55
N PRO A 466 27.07 10.15 25.80
CA PRO A 466 25.75 10.39 26.35
C PRO A 466 25.11 11.63 25.71
N ALA A 467 23.85 11.52 25.29
CA ALA A 467 23.06 12.62 24.73
C ALA A 467 21.63 12.66 25.34
N PRO A 468 21.50 12.71 26.68
CA PRO A 468 20.22 12.51 27.36
C PRO A 468 19.17 13.57 27.00
N GLU A 469 19.55 14.85 26.98
CA GLU A 469 18.65 15.98 26.70
C GLU A 469 18.26 16.03 25.21
N LEU A 470 19.21 15.76 24.32
CA LEU A 470 18.96 15.73 22.87
C LEU A 470 17.92 14.65 22.52
N LEU A 471 18.05 13.46 23.12
CA LEU A 471 17.22 12.29 22.84
C LEU A 471 15.92 12.25 23.68
N ALA A 472 15.75 13.16 24.64
CA ALA A 472 14.55 13.23 25.46
C ALA A 472 13.34 13.73 24.67
N HIS A 473 12.21 13.04 24.86
CA HIS A 473 10.89 13.51 24.46
C HIS A 473 10.46 14.66 25.36
N GLY A 474 9.83 15.71 24.82
CA GLY A 474 9.45 16.91 25.59
C GLY A 474 9.69 18.22 24.84
N GLU A 475 9.51 19.33 25.56
CA GLU A 475 9.53 20.72 25.04
C GLU A 475 10.93 21.28 24.75
N HIS A 476 11.99 20.46 24.82
CA HIS A 476 13.37 20.87 24.54
C HIS A 476 13.64 21.26 23.08
N HIS A 477 12.61 21.50 22.27
CA HIS A 477 12.71 21.72 20.83
C HIS A 477 13.66 22.86 20.47
N ASP A 478 13.58 23.98 21.18
CA ASP A 478 14.37 25.19 20.89
C ASP A 478 15.86 25.02 21.26
N GLN A 479 16.18 24.08 22.15
CA GLN A 479 17.54 23.83 22.64
C GLN A 479 18.29 22.79 21.79
N ARG A 480 17.60 21.96 20.99
CA ARG A 480 18.21 20.84 20.27
C ARG A 480 19.32 21.25 19.30
N SER A 481 19.19 22.41 18.66
CA SER A 481 20.23 22.93 17.77
C SER A 481 21.54 23.21 18.53
N ALA A 482 21.44 23.80 19.74
CA ALA A 482 22.60 24.03 20.60
C ALA A 482 23.18 22.71 21.13
N LEU A 483 22.33 21.76 21.50
CA LEU A 483 22.75 20.43 21.99
C LEU A 483 23.50 19.61 20.93
N VAL A 484 23.08 19.67 19.65
CA VAL A 484 23.81 18.99 18.57
C VAL A 484 25.21 19.58 18.40
N ARG A 485 25.37 20.90 18.48
CA ARG A 485 26.70 21.56 18.36
C ARG A 485 27.69 21.17 19.46
N GLN A 486 27.19 20.66 20.59
CA GLN A 486 28.02 20.22 21.71
C GLN A 486 28.48 18.76 21.56
N LEU A 487 27.97 18.01 20.57
CA LEU A 487 28.38 16.62 20.36
C LEU A 487 29.85 16.53 19.95
N HIS A 488 30.57 15.59 20.55
CA HIS A 488 31.95 15.26 20.18
C HIS A 488 32.00 14.52 18.85
N GLY A 489 33.06 14.76 18.06
CA GLY A 489 33.36 14.02 16.84
C GLY A 489 32.63 14.49 15.58
N LEU A 490 31.93 15.64 15.64
CA LEU A 490 31.38 16.33 14.46
C LEU A 490 32.47 16.92 13.57
N ASP A 491 33.63 17.22 14.14
CA ASP A 491 34.87 17.68 13.50
C ASP A 491 35.63 16.52 12.85
N ALA A 492 34.95 15.74 12.00
CA ALA A 492 35.61 14.67 11.26
C ALA A 492 36.37 15.22 10.03
N PRO A 493 37.44 14.55 9.58
CA PRO A 493 38.11 14.89 8.33
C PRO A 493 37.13 14.92 7.14
N GLU A 494 37.37 15.77 6.14
CA GLU A 494 36.44 15.98 5.01
C GLU A 494 36.00 14.70 4.29
N ASP A 495 36.87 13.69 4.21
CA ASP A 495 36.57 12.38 3.60
C ASP A 495 35.83 11.40 4.52
N THR A 496 35.38 11.83 5.71
CA THR A 496 34.70 10.98 6.70
C THR A 496 33.22 11.28 6.76
N ARG A 497 32.39 10.27 6.50
CA ARG A 497 30.93 10.38 6.57
C ARG A 497 30.42 10.11 7.98
N LEU A 498 29.59 11.04 8.48
CA LEU A 498 29.00 10.96 9.82
C LEU A 498 27.62 10.29 9.78
N LEU A 499 27.45 9.28 10.63
CA LEU A 499 26.20 8.59 10.88
C LEU A 499 25.89 8.63 12.37
N ALA A 500 24.62 8.56 12.77
CA ALA A 500 24.25 8.44 14.17
C ALA A 500 23.36 7.22 14.41
N LEU A 501 23.73 6.40 15.39
CA LEU A 501 22.88 5.37 15.95
C LEU A 501 22.29 5.91 17.25
N CYS A 502 20.98 6.17 17.24
CA CYS A 502 20.28 6.81 18.35
C CYS A 502 19.28 5.85 19.00
N GLU A 503 19.03 6.00 20.29
CA GLU A 503 17.89 5.34 20.95
C GLU A 503 17.15 6.32 21.84
N THR A 504 15.82 6.33 21.74
CA THR A 504 14.94 7.17 22.55
C THR A 504 14.02 6.27 23.39
N GLU A 505 13.70 6.69 24.61
CA GLU A 505 12.72 5.97 25.43
C GLU A 505 11.30 6.17 24.90
N TYR A 506 10.77 5.16 24.20
CA TYR A 506 9.45 5.20 23.61
C TYR A 506 8.62 4.04 24.11
N ASP A 507 7.68 4.24 25.04
CA ASP A 507 6.67 3.22 25.36
C ASP A 507 5.50 3.32 24.36
N PRO A 508 5.36 2.35 23.43
CA PRO A 508 4.28 2.38 22.45
C PRO A 508 2.89 2.31 23.09
N LYS A 509 2.75 1.66 24.26
CA LYS A 509 1.46 1.52 24.94
C LYS A 509 1.07 2.82 25.61
N ALA A 510 1.98 3.45 26.37
CA ALA A 510 1.74 4.78 26.94
C ALA A 510 1.44 5.81 25.86
N TRP A 511 2.24 5.88 24.79
CA TRP A 511 2.01 6.83 23.71
C TRP A 511 0.71 6.57 22.96
N ALA A 512 0.34 5.31 22.71
CA ALA A 512 -0.96 5.01 22.10
C ALA A 512 -2.13 5.43 23.02
N ARG A 513 -2.00 5.25 24.34
CA ARG A 513 -3.00 5.72 25.32
C ARG A 513 -3.08 7.25 25.33
N GLN A 514 -1.94 7.94 25.41
CA GLN A 514 -1.86 9.40 25.41
C GLN A 514 -2.39 9.99 24.10
N ARG A 515 -2.04 9.41 22.95
CA ARG A 515 -2.56 9.82 21.63
C ARG A 515 -4.08 9.68 21.59
N ARG A 516 -4.64 8.56 22.06
CA ARG A 516 -6.11 8.39 22.14
C ARG A 516 -6.75 9.42 23.08
N ALA A 517 -6.11 9.72 24.21
CA ALA A 517 -6.61 10.72 25.16
C ALA A 517 -6.53 12.15 24.60
N SER A 518 -5.45 12.52 23.90
CA SER A 518 -5.29 13.83 23.25
C SER A 518 -6.32 14.09 22.14
N LYS A 519 -6.86 13.02 21.54
CA LYS A 519 -7.89 13.10 20.49
C LYS A 519 -9.31 13.25 21.04
N LYS A 520 -9.52 13.24 22.36
CA LYS A 520 -10.84 13.48 22.97
C LYS A 520 -11.19 14.98 22.91
N THR A 521 -12.46 15.29 22.66
CA THR A 521 -12.98 16.67 22.68
C THR A 521 -12.73 17.30 24.05
N GLY A 522 -12.17 18.53 24.10
CA GLY A 522 -11.84 19.22 25.35
C GLY A 522 -10.63 18.66 26.11
N SER A 523 -9.85 17.76 25.51
CA SER A 523 -8.66 17.18 26.16
C SER A 523 -7.54 18.20 26.34
N THR A 524 -7.01 18.29 27.57
CA THR A 524 -5.79 19.04 27.90
C THR A 524 -4.52 18.19 27.71
N VAL A 525 -4.66 16.92 27.31
CA VAL A 525 -3.54 16.00 27.12
C VAL A 525 -2.81 16.35 25.83
N ILE A 526 -1.54 16.74 25.96
CA ILE A 526 -0.67 17.06 24.83
C ILE A 526 -0.53 15.84 23.91
N ASN A 527 -0.64 16.06 22.60
CA ASN A 527 -0.42 15.01 21.60
C ASN A 527 1.05 14.52 21.70
N PRO A 528 1.30 13.23 21.97
CA PRO A 528 2.66 12.73 22.15
C PRO A 528 3.55 12.89 20.90
N ASP A 529 2.96 13.05 19.71
CA ASP A 529 3.72 13.26 18.48
C ASP A 529 4.35 14.66 18.40
N THR A 530 3.81 15.66 19.13
CA THR A 530 4.45 16.98 19.26
C THR A 530 5.68 16.90 20.15
N LEU A 531 5.63 16.09 21.20
CA LEU A 531 6.74 15.86 22.13
C LEU A 531 7.82 14.92 21.57
N ASP A 532 7.58 14.27 20.42
CA ASP A 532 8.50 13.28 19.85
C ASP A 532 9.86 13.88 19.47
N ALA A 533 10.94 13.31 19.99
CA ALA A 533 12.29 13.78 19.74
C ALA A 533 12.79 13.40 18.35
N LYS A 534 12.39 12.23 17.84
CA LYS A 534 13.08 11.54 16.73
C LYS A 534 13.20 12.42 15.48
N HIS A 535 12.11 13.04 15.03
CA HIS A 535 12.15 13.87 13.83
C HIS A 535 12.98 15.14 13.97
N ARG A 536 12.86 15.87 15.08
CA ARG A 536 13.63 17.09 15.30
C ARG A 536 15.10 16.75 15.41
N VAL A 537 15.45 15.72 16.19
CA VAL A 537 16.83 15.23 16.30
C VAL A 537 17.36 14.81 14.93
N ASN A 538 16.58 14.09 14.13
CA ASN A 538 16.95 13.72 12.76
C ASN A 538 17.20 14.95 11.86
N GLY A 539 16.34 15.97 11.94
CA GLY A 539 16.50 17.22 11.20
C GLY A 539 17.69 18.06 11.66
N GLU A 540 17.90 18.21 12.97
CA GLU A 540 19.05 18.95 13.52
C GLU A 540 20.37 18.23 13.22
N LEU A 541 20.46 16.92 13.41
CA LEU A 541 21.64 16.14 13.03
C LEU A 541 21.93 16.27 11.53
N ALA A 542 20.90 16.26 10.68
CA ALA A 542 21.06 16.43 9.24
C ALA A 542 21.61 17.84 8.87
N ARG A 543 21.25 18.90 9.60
CA ARG A 543 21.87 20.24 9.44
C ARG A 543 23.35 20.26 9.77
N HIS A 544 23.81 19.31 10.56
CA HIS A 544 25.22 19.08 10.89
C HIS A 544 25.84 17.93 10.08
N HIS A 545 25.22 17.57 8.94
CA HIS A 545 25.72 16.56 8.00
C HIS A 545 25.78 15.14 8.60
N VAL A 546 24.99 14.89 9.66
CA VAL A 546 24.88 13.59 10.33
C VAL A 546 23.55 12.94 10.00
N LEU A 547 23.59 11.72 9.47
CA LEU A 547 22.37 10.96 9.19
C LEU A 547 22.04 9.99 10.32
N ALA A 548 20.89 10.19 10.95
CA ALA A 548 20.46 9.40 12.10
C ALA A 548 19.63 8.17 11.72
N GLN A 549 19.82 7.09 12.48
CA GLN A 549 18.98 5.91 12.54
C GLN A 549 18.61 5.59 13.99
N PHE A 550 17.31 5.43 14.25
CA PHE A 550 16.81 5.20 15.60
C PHE A 550 16.54 3.71 15.88
N LEU A 551 17.10 3.19 16.96
CA LEU A 551 16.72 1.89 17.50
C LEU A 551 15.29 1.96 18.05
N THR A 552 14.52 0.93 17.71
CA THR A 552 13.23 0.69 18.36
C THR A 552 13.44 -0.16 19.60
N LEU A 553 12.61 0.01 20.63
CA LEU A 553 12.72 -0.77 21.87
C LEU A 553 12.86 -2.26 21.60
N TYR A 554 13.73 -2.90 22.38
CA TYR A 554 13.92 -4.34 22.35
C TYR A 554 12.59 -5.04 22.63
N LYS A 555 12.29 -6.03 21.80
CA LYS A 555 11.23 -7.00 22.05
C LYS A 555 11.87 -8.37 21.90
N PRO A 556 11.85 -9.21 22.94
CA PRO A 556 12.40 -10.54 22.82
C PRO A 556 11.66 -11.30 21.72
N GLY A 557 12.42 -11.84 20.77
CA GLY A 557 11.88 -12.73 19.75
C GLY A 557 11.36 -14.02 20.39
N ARG A 558 10.36 -14.65 19.77
CA ARG A 558 9.96 -16.01 20.15
C ARG A 558 11.07 -16.95 19.68
N ARG A 559 11.77 -17.63 20.62
CA ARG A 559 12.76 -18.67 20.28
C ARG A 559 12.08 -19.74 19.44
N ASN A 560 12.70 -20.16 18.34
CA ASN A 560 12.18 -21.26 17.54
C ASN A 560 12.48 -22.58 18.27
N PRO A 561 11.47 -23.29 18.82
CA PRO A 561 11.69 -24.52 19.59
C PRO A 561 12.22 -25.68 18.71
N ARG A 562 12.16 -25.56 17.38
CA ARG A 562 12.67 -26.57 16.43
C ARG A 562 14.12 -26.34 16.00
N LYS A 563 14.76 -25.22 16.36
CA LYS A 563 16.19 -24.99 16.04
C LYS A 563 17.01 -25.90 16.95
N LYS A 564 17.65 -26.94 16.39
CA LYS A 564 18.54 -27.82 17.15
C LYS A 564 19.60 -26.99 17.87
N GLU A 565 19.84 -27.30 19.13
CA GLU A 565 20.97 -26.72 19.85
C GLU A 565 22.25 -27.16 19.16
N ARG A 566 23.02 -26.18 18.70
CA ARG A 566 24.33 -26.37 18.10
C ARG A 566 25.35 -25.99 19.17
N GLU A 567 26.42 -26.76 19.27
CA GLU A 567 27.57 -26.38 20.09
C GLU A 567 28.21 -25.13 19.48
N LEU A 568 28.19 -24.04 20.24
CA LEU A 568 28.78 -22.76 19.85
C LEU A 568 30.22 -22.76 20.34
N THR A 569 31.17 -22.55 19.43
CA THR A 569 32.61 -22.72 19.74
C THR A 569 33.39 -21.42 19.68
N THR A 570 32.75 -20.31 19.29
CA THR A 570 33.39 -19.00 19.18
C THR A 570 32.62 -17.91 19.93
N ASP A 571 33.34 -16.90 20.43
CA ASP A 571 32.73 -15.76 21.12
C ASP A 571 31.74 -15.00 20.23
N LEU A 572 31.98 -14.95 18.92
CA LEU A 572 31.07 -14.35 17.94
C LEU A 572 29.76 -15.13 17.83
N GLU A 573 29.81 -16.47 17.85
CA GLU A 573 28.62 -17.32 17.81
C GLU A 573 27.79 -17.20 19.10
N LEU A 574 28.45 -17.08 20.26
CA LEU A 574 27.78 -16.81 21.53
C LEU A 574 27.07 -15.46 21.52
N LEU A 575 27.74 -14.41 21.02
CA LEU A 575 27.16 -13.08 20.88
C LEU A 575 25.99 -13.06 19.86
N GLY A 576 26.10 -13.83 18.77
CA GLY A 576 25.03 -14.01 17.80
C GLY A 576 23.79 -14.66 18.40
N LEU A 577 23.97 -15.68 19.25
CA LEU A 577 22.87 -16.32 19.95
C LEU A 577 22.16 -15.35 20.90
N GLU A 578 22.91 -14.56 21.66
CA GLU A 578 22.36 -13.52 22.54
C GLU A 578 21.51 -12.51 21.77
N LEU A 579 21.98 -12.12 20.57
CA LEU A 579 21.32 -11.13 19.72
C LEU A 579 20.30 -11.72 18.75
N GLN A 580 20.13 -13.04 18.65
CA GLN A 580 19.32 -13.67 17.61
C GLN A 580 17.86 -13.15 17.56
N GLY A 581 17.27 -12.82 18.71
CA GLY A 581 15.92 -12.26 18.82
C GLY A 581 15.83 -10.76 18.51
N HIS A 582 16.96 -10.11 18.24
CA HIS A 582 17.12 -8.67 18.16
C HIS A 582 16.93 -8.11 16.73
N HIS A 583 15.93 -8.61 16.00
CA HIS A 583 15.67 -8.25 14.59
C HIS A 583 15.66 -6.73 14.33
N ARG A 584 15.13 -5.94 15.27
CA ARG A 584 15.05 -4.47 15.18
C ARG A 584 16.41 -3.78 15.18
N GLY A 585 17.37 -4.28 15.95
CA GLY A 585 18.73 -3.73 15.96
C GLY A 585 19.52 -4.14 14.73
N HIS A 586 19.39 -5.40 14.28
CA HIS A 586 20.02 -5.83 13.03
C HIS A 586 19.56 -4.99 11.84
N MET A 587 18.26 -4.70 11.75
CA MET A 587 17.71 -3.85 10.69
C MET A 587 18.19 -2.40 10.82
N ALA A 588 18.42 -1.87 12.02
CA ALA A 588 18.98 -0.52 12.19
C ALA A 588 20.43 -0.43 11.68
N ILE A 589 21.28 -1.42 11.96
CA ILE A 589 22.65 -1.45 11.44
C ILE A 589 22.67 -1.64 9.92
N ALA A 590 21.79 -2.50 9.39
CA ALA A 590 21.63 -2.66 7.95
C ALA A 590 21.16 -1.34 7.28
N ASP A 591 20.26 -0.61 7.92
CA ASP A 591 19.77 0.67 7.43
C ASP A 591 20.84 1.78 7.47
N LEU A 592 21.77 1.77 8.44
CA LEU A 592 22.94 2.66 8.41
C LEU A 592 23.77 2.49 7.13
N SER A 593 23.93 1.26 6.65
CA SER A 593 24.61 0.98 5.38
C SER A 593 23.89 1.62 4.19
N ARG A 594 22.55 1.63 4.23
CA ARG A 594 21.69 2.29 3.21
C ARG A 594 21.85 3.78 3.23
N VAL A 595 21.75 4.36 4.41
CA VAL A 595 21.85 5.80 4.62
C VAL A 595 23.24 6.30 4.20
N ALA A 596 24.27 5.49 4.40
CA ALA A 596 25.63 5.73 3.89
C ALA A 596 25.78 5.50 2.38
N GLY A 597 24.74 5.08 1.64
CA GLY A 597 24.78 4.91 0.19
C GLY A 597 25.64 3.75 -0.31
N LEU A 598 25.96 2.78 0.54
CA LEU A 598 26.82 1.63 0.21
C LEU A 598 26.09 0.66 -0.73
N VAL A 599 26.76 0.15 -1.75
CA VAL A 599 26.16 -0.85 -2.66
C VAL A 599 27.15 -1.95 -2.94
N HIS A 600 26.75 -3.18 -2.61
CA HIS A 600 27.61 -4.35 -2.76
C HIS A 600 27.77 -4.76 -4.26
N PRO A 601 28.98 -5.10 -4.73
CA PRO A 601 29.26 -5.44 -6.14
C PRO A 601 28.55 -6.72 -6.64
N ARG A 602 27.93 -7.49 -5.74
CA ARG A 602 27.04 -8.62 -6.12
C ARG A 602 25.92 -8.18 -7.06
N LEU A 603 25.47 -6.93 -6.97
CA LEU A 603 24.43 -6.40 -7.86
C LEU A 603 24.90 -6.42 -9.32
N THR A 604 26.15 -6.05 -9.59
CA THR A 604 26.76 -6.10 -10.92
C THR A 604 26.71 -7.52 -11.50
N LYS A 605 27.09 -8.52 -10.68
CA LYS A 605 27.06 -9.94 -11.07
C LYS A 605 25.63 -10.40 -11.38
N ALA A 606 24.66 -10.01 -10.55
CA ALA A 606 23.26 -10.36 -10.74
C ALA A 606 22.71 -9.77 -12.06
N LEU A 607 22.89 -8.47 -12.30
CA LEU A 607 22.38 -7.78 -13.49
C LEU A 607 22.93 -8.37 -14.80
N ARG A 608 24.22 -8.74 -14.81
CA ARG A 608 24.91 -9.32 -15.97
C ARG A 608 24.66 -10.81 -16.17
N SER A 609 24.03 -11.52 -15.22
CA SER A 609 23.92 -12.98 -15.25
C SER A 609 23.03 -13.49 -16.40
N GLY A 610 23.43 -14.63 -17.00
CA GLY A 610 22.66 -15.32 -18.03
C GLY A 610 22.63 -14.62 -19.41
N PRO A 611 21.91 -15.20 -20.39
CA PRO A 611 21.83 -14.68 -21.75
C PRO A 611 21.07 -13.34 -21.84
N ASN A 612 19.96 -13.19 -21.11
CA ASN A 612 19.15 -11.97 -21.08
C ASN A 612 19.64 -10.96 -20.02
N GLY A 613 20.88 -11.08 -19.55
CA GLY A 613 21.48 -10.15 -18.60
C GLY A 613 22.03 -8.91 -19.30
N LEU A 614 21.84 -7.74 -18.69
CA LEU A 614 22.33 -6.47 -19.23
C LEU A 614 23.87 -6.43 -19.17
N LYS A 615 24.53 -6.54 -20.33
CA LYS A 615 26.01 -6.62 -20.42
C LYS A 615 26.67 -5.25 -20.40
N GLU A 616 26.04 -4.27 -21.01
CA GLU A 616 26.47 -2.87 -21.02
C GLU A 616 26.34 -2.23 -19.62
N PRO A 617 27.26 -1.34 -19.23
CA PRO A 617 27.12 -0.56 -18.01
C PRO A 617 26.12 0.58 -18.25
N LEU A 618 24.89 0.44 -17.73
CA LEU A 618 23.89 1.51 -17.71
C LEU A 618 23.71 2.08 -16.30
N VAL A 619 23.33 3.34 -16.23
CA VAL A 619 22.83 3.95 -14.99
C VAL A 619 21.40 3.48 -14.74
N HIS A 620 21.07 3.11 -13.51
CA HIS A 620 19.71 2.73 -13.12
C HIS A 620 19.07 3.84 -12.28
N VAL A 621 18.05 4.51 -12.82
CA VAL A 621 17.42 5.70 -12.22
C VAL A 621 16.01 5.37 -11.75
N GLY A 622 15.68 5.67 -10.50
CA GLY A 622 14.36 5.48 -9.93
C GLY A 622 13.69 6.81 -9.64
N LEU A 623 12.43 6.96 -10.06
CA LEU A 623 11.58 8.10 -9.76
C LEU A 623 10.54 7.72 -8.70
N HIS A 624 10.56 8.43 -7.58
CA HIS A 624 9.51 8.38 -6.55
C HIS A 624 8.80 9.72 -6.46
N LEU A 625 7.48 9.68 -6.29
CA LEU A 625 6.58 10.83 -6.24
C LEU A 625 5.55 10.62 -5.13
N ARG A 626 5.25 11.67 -4.37
CA ARG A 626 4.20 11.65 -3.35
C ARG A 626 3.67 13.05 -3.09
N GLN A 627 2.36 13.22 -3.19
CA GLN A 627 1.69 14.42 -2.71
C GLN A 627 1.22 14.21 -1.26
N GLN A 628 1.59 15.12 -0.36
CA GLN A 628 1.12 15.18 1.02
C GLN A 628 0.13 16.35 1.12
N ARG A 629 -1.16 16.08 1.38
CA ARG A 629 -2.16 17.12 1.66
C ARG A 629 -1.85 17.83 3.00
N GLY A 630 -2.33 19.04 3.25
CA GLY A 630 -2.20 19.71 4.56
C GLY A 630 -3.13 19.12 5.63
N ASP A 631 -3.13 19.67 6.85
CA ASP A 631 -4.15 19.35 7.86
C ASP A 631 -5.51 19.86 7.36
N ARG A 632 -6.46 18.96 7.11
CA ARG A 632 -7.81 19.31 6.63
C ARG A 632 -8.55 20.27 7.55
N ARG A 633 -8.18 20.38 8.83
CA ARG A 633 -8.79 21.34 9.78
C ARG A 633 -8.46 22.80 9.45
N ILE A 634 -7.35 23.04 8.76
CA ILE A 634 -6.92 24.37 8.32
C ILE A 634 -6.89 24.31 6.80
N ALA A 635 -8.03 24.55 6.18
CA ALA A 635 -8.28 24.37 4.73
C ALA A 635 -7.44 25.27 3.80
N THR A 636 -6.41 25.95 4.31
CA THR A 636 -5.62 26.99 3.63
C THR A 636 -4.20 26.57 3.26
N ASP A 637 -3.65 25.48 3.81
CA ASP A 637 -2.25 25.10 3.53
C ASP A 637 -2.11 24.44 2.15
N GLU A 638 -1.14 24.91 1.36
CA GLU A 638 -0.83 24.30 0.06
C GLU A 638 -0.33 22.86 0.25
N PRO A 639 -0.73 21.91 -0.63
CA PRO A 639 -0.18 20.57 -0.59
C PRO A 639 1.35 20.60 -0.73
N LYS A 640 2.02 19.64 -0.10
CA LYS A 640 3.47 19.42 -0.26
C LYS A 640 3.68 18.35 -1.32
N LEU A 641 4.48 18.64 -2.34
CA LEU A 641 4.82 17.65 -3.38
C LEU A 641 6.26 17.21 -3.19
N MET A 642 6.43 15.91 -2.95
CA MET A 642 7.74 15.29 -2.94
C MET A 642 8.01 14.51 -4.21
N TRP A 643 9.17 14.75 -4.80
CA TRP A 643 9.70 13.97 -5.90
C TRP A 643 11.20 13.76 -5.70
N THR A 644 11.66 12.52 -5.88
CA THR A 644 13.07 12.16 -5.77
C THR A 644 13.50 11.33 -6.96
N LEU A 645 14.68 11.65 -7.49
CA LEU A 645 15.40 10.80 -8.42
C LEU A 645 16.61 10.21 -7.69
N VAL A 646 16.77 8.90 -7.77
CA VAL A 646 17.95 8.19 -7.24
C VAL A 646 18.57 7.38 -8.36
N ALA A 647 19.88 7.54 -8.56
CA ALA A 647 20.63 6.87 -9.61
C ALA A 647 21.70 5.93 -9.04
N LEU A 648 21.74 4.70 -9.53
CA LEU A 648 22.86 3.77 -9.33
C LEU A 648 23.77 3.85 -10.56
N VAL A 649 24.93 4.48 -10.40
CA VAL A 649 25.91 4.71 -11.48
C VAL A 649 27.02 3.67 -11.38
N PRO A 650 27.30 2.89 -12.43
CA PRO A 650 28.43 1.95 -12.45
C PRO A 650 29.77 2.65 -12.24
N HIS A 651 30.59 2.14 -11.32
CA HIS A 651 31.95 2.61 -11.05
C HIS A 651 32.91 1.41 -11.02
N GLY A 652 33.31 0.94 -12.20
CA GLY A 652 34.00 -0.35 -12.35
C GLY A 652 33.08 -1.51 -11.91
N PRO A 653 33.51 -2.40 -11.01
CA PRO A 653 32.64 -3.44 -10.44
C PRO A 653 31.71 -2.92 -9.33
N TYR A 654 31.97 -1.71 -8.82
CA TYR A 654 31.24 -1.07 -7.73
C TYR A 654 30.19 -0.08 -8.26
N TRP A 655 29.51 0.60 -7.34
CA TRP A 655 28.41 1.51 -7.66
C TRP A 655 28.53 2.80 -6.88
N ARG A 656 28.32 3.93 -7.58
CA ARG A 656 28.09 5.23 -6.98
C ARG A 656 26.58 5.45 -6.89
N THR A 657 26.08 5.70 -5.69
CA THR A 657 24.67 6.04 -5.45
C THR A 657 24.54 7.55 -5.43
N LEU A 658 23.73 8.10 -6.34
CA LEU A 658 23.43 9.53 -6.43
C LEU A 658 21.95 9.77 -6.13
N ALA A 659 21.62 10.96 -5.64
CA ALA A 659 20.25 11.45 -5.65
C ALA A 659 20.21 12.91 -6.12
N TYR A 660 19.13 13.25 -6.82
CA TYR A 660 18.87 14.61 -7.24
C TYR A 660 18.18 15.37 -6.11
N LEU A 661 18.75 16.52 -5.75
CA LEU A 661 18.15 17.47 -4.82
C LEU A 661 17.55 18.63 -5.63
N PRO A 662 16.22 18.76 -5.69
CA PRO A 662 15.59 19.93 -6.30
C PRO A 662 16.03 21.22 -5.61
N ALA A 663 16.09 22.32 -6.35
CA ALA A 663 16.36 23.63 -5.77
C ALA A 663 15.22 24.05 -4.82
N GLU A 664 15.57 24.81 -3.76
CA GLU A 664 14.58 25.37 -2.83
C GLU A 664 13.71 26.47 -3.48
N HIS A 665 14.25 27.14 -4.50
CA HIS A 665 13.62 28.22 -5.25
C HIS A 665 13.67 27.88 -6.75
N ALA A 666 13.22 28.78 -7.63
CA ALA A 666 13.22 28.63 -9.10
C ALA A 666 14.64 28.61 -9.75
N GLY A 667 15.63 28.00 -9.10
CA GLY A 667 16.98 27.75 -9.61
C GLY A 667 17.21 26.30 -10.04
N PRO A 668 18.40 25.98 -10.59
CA PRO A 668 18.75 24.61 -10.94
C PRO A 668 18.98 23.75 -9.70
N GLY A 669 18.47 22.52 -9.69
CA GLY A 669 18.84 21.53 -8.66
C GLY A 669 20.23 20.95 -8.94
N THR A 670 20.60 19.90 -8.20
CA THR A 670 21.90 19.24 -8.39
C THR A 670 21.87 17.77 -8.03
N TRP A 671 22.69 16.98 -8.73
CA TRP A 671 23.01 15.61 -8.34
C TRP A 671 24.13 15.59 -7.30
N LEU A 672 23.89 14.87 -6.21
CA LEU A 672 24.85 14.69 -5.12
C LEU A 672 24.97 13.20 -4.81
N ASP A 673 26.03 12.78 -4.10
CA ASP A 673 26.03 11.44 -3.54
C ASP A 673 24.83 11.26 -2.59
N TYR A 674 24.33 10.04 -2.52
CA TYR A 674 23.06 9.73 -1.88
C TYR A 674 23.00 10.18 -0.41
N ALA A 675 24.10 10.02 0.35
CA ALA A 675 24.14 10.45 1.73
C ALA A 675 24.09 11.98 1.84
N THR A 676 24.85 12.68 1.00
CA THR A 676 24.86 14.14 0.93
C THR A 676 23.49 14.72 0.58
N ALA A 677 22.85 14.17 -0.46
CA ALA A 677 21.48 14.54 -0.79
C ALA A 677 20.51 14.26 0.37
N ASN A 678 20.68 13.15 1.10
CA ASN A 678 19.80 12.81 2.23
C ASN A 678 19.90 13.82 3.38
N TYR A 679 21.09 14.27 3.78
CA TYR A 679 21.17 15.20 4.91
C TYR A 679 20.70 16.59 4.51
N HIS A 680 21.00 17.05 3.29
CA HIS A 680 20.44 18.31 2.79
C HIS A 680 18.91 18.26 2.70
N PHE A 681 18.37 17.14 2.20
CA PHE A 681 16.92 16.95 2.12
C PHE A 681 16.26 16.95 3.50
N ARG A 682 16.81 16.22 4.48
CA ARG A 682 16.26 16.17 5.86
C ARG A 682 16.45 17.46 6.66
N ALA A 683 17.42 18.28 6.28
CA ALA A 683 17.71 19.56 6.95
C ALA A 683 16.69 20.67 6.62
N ARG A 684 15.90 20.47 5.55
CA ARG A 684 15.00 21.46 4.95
C ARG A 684 13.52 21.04 5.14
N PRO A 685 12.56 21.96 5.08
CA PRO A 685 11.15 21.60 5.00
C PRO A 685 10.82 20.93 3.66
N LEU A 686 9.74 20.15 3.61
CA LEU A 686 9.24 19.63 2.34
C LEU A 686 8.70 20.80 1.48
N PRO A 687 8.99 20.83 0.17
CA PRO A 687 8.53 21.88 -0.72
C PRO A 687 7.00 21.81 -0.93
N GLU A 688 6.40 22.98 -1.08
CA GLU A 688 5.02 23.15 -1.53
C GLU A 688 4.89 22.79 -3.01
N GLY A 689 3.73 22.24 -3.40
CA GLY A 689 3.46 21.88 -4.79
C GLY A 689 2.34 20.85 -4.96
N ARG A 690 1.90 20.68 -6.21
CA ARG A 690 0.80 19.77 -6.57
C ARG A 690 1.24 18.82 -7.68
N ARG A 691 0.74 17.57 -7.63
CA ARG A 691 1.10 16.52 -8.60
C ARG A 691 0.75 16.88 -10.05
N ARG A 692 -0.31 17.66 -10.28
CA ARG A 692 -0.79 18.09 -11.61
C ARG A 692 -0.19 19.44 -12.06
N ASP A 693 1.03 19.73 -11.65
CA ASP A 693 1.79 20.87 -12.17
C ASP A 693 2.35 20.54 -13.57
N GLU A 694 2.07 21.39 -14.56
CA GLU A 694 2.53 21.23 -15.93
C GLU A 694 4.06 21.36 -16.08
N LEU A 695 4.73 22.02 -15.13
CA LEU A 695 6.18 22.19 -15.13
C LEU A 695 6.93 21.00 -14.53
N LEU A 696 6.28 20.18 -13.70
CA LEU A 696 6.91 19.04 -13.03
C LEU A 696 7.60 18.07 -14.00
N PRO A 697 7.00 17.62 -15.12
CA PRO A 697 7.69 16.81 -16.11
C PRO A 697 8.96 17.46 -16.67
N ARG A 698 8.94 18.78 -16.90
CA ARG A 698 10.09 19.53 -17.44
C ARG A 698 11.22 19.65 -16.41
N HIS A 699 10.90 19.84 -15.13
CA HIS A 699 11.89 19.83 -14.05
C HIS A 699 12.58 18.47 -13.90
N ILE A 700 11.81 17.39 -14.06
CA ILE A 700 12.35 16.03 -14.04
C ILE A 700 13.22 15.78 -15.27
N ASP A 701 12.79 16.17 -16.47
CA ASP A 701 13.60 16.00 -17.68
C ASP A 701 14.90 16.82 -17.61
N ARG A 702 14.86 18.03 -17.02
CA ARG A 702 16.06 18.82 -16.75
C ARG A 702 17.04 18.09 -15.82
N ALA A 703 16.55 17.50 -14.75
CA ALA A 703 17.38 16.70 -13.84
C ALA A 703 18.00 15.48 -14.55
N LEU A 704 17.24 14.82 -15.43
CA LEU A 704 17.73 13.70 -16.23
C LEU A 704 18.78 14.11 -17.26
N TYR A 705 18.64 15.30 -17.87
CA TYR A 705 19.68 15.88 -18.72
C TYR A 705 20.99 16.07 -17.95
N GLU A 706 20.92 16.65 -16.75
CA GLU A 706 22.09 16.91 -15.91
C GLU A 706 22.78 15.62 -15.45
N LEU A 707 22.04 14.51 -15.30
CA LEU A 707 22.59 13.20 -14.96
C LEU A 707 23.65 12.74 -15.97
N GLY A 708 23.57 13.17 -17.23
CA GLY A 708 24.57 12.85 -18.27
C GLY A 708 26.00 13.21 -17.85
N GLY A 709 26.18 14.33 -17.14
CA GLY A 709 27.48 14.75 -16.60
C GLY A 709 27.99 13.89 -15.42
N HIS A 710 27.11 13.07 -14.83
CA HIS A 710 27.40 12.22 -13.68
C HIS A 710 27.39 10.72 -14.01
N ALA A 711 27.06 10.33 -15.24
CA ALA A 711 26.93 8.93 -15.67
C ALA A 711 28.28 8.18 -15.75
N GLY A 712 29.41 8.89 -15.67
CA GLY A 712 30.75 8.30 -15.74
C GLY A 712 30.96 7.57 -17.07
N PRO A 713 31.41 6.30 -17.08
CA PRO A 713 31.62 5.53 -18.30
C PRO A 713 30.32 4.95 -18.91
N ALA A 714 29.17 5.12 -18.26
CA ALA A 714 27.91 4.55 -18.73
C ALA A 714 27.38 5.31 -19.96
N GLN A 715 26.93 4.57 -20.97
CA GLN A 715 26.44 5.12 -22.25
C GLN A 715 24.90 5.29 -22.27
N GLY A 716 24.34 5.74 -21.14
CA GLY A 716 22.90 5.97 -20.99
C GLY A 716 22.34 5.40 -19.68
N TYR A 717 21.01 5.45 -19.57
CA TYR A 717 20.30 5.08 -18.35
C TYR A 717 18.96 4.39 -18.60
N VAL A 718 18.53 3.59 -17.61
CA VAL A 718 17.20 2.99 -17.53
C VAL A 718 16.39 3.71 -16.46
N MET A 719 15.17 4.12 -16.80
CA MET A 719 14.25 4.82 -15.90
C MET A 719 13.22 3.85 -15.31
N TYR A 720 13.14 3.76 -13.99
CA TYR A 720 12.16 2.99 -13.24
C TYR A 720 11.16 3.92 -12.56
N VAL A 721 9.88 3.70 -12.78
CA VAL A 721 8.82 4.59 -12.29
C VAL A 721 7.79 3.80 -11.49
N SER A 722 7.38 4.33 -10.33
CA SER A 722 6.25 3.78 -9.57
C SER A 722 4.92 4.05 -10.29
N GLY A 723 4.22 3.00 -10.70
CA GLY A 723 2.97 3.10 -11.44
C GLY A 723 1.85 3.81 -10.67
N GLY A 724 1.65 3.48 -9.40
CA GLY A 724 0.53 4.02 -8.60
C GLY A 724 0.58 5.55 -8.42
N GLU A 725 1.77 6.13 -8.35
CA GLU A 725 1.93 7.56 -8.05
C GLU A 725 2.11 8.43 -9.30
N ALA A 726 2.66 7.87 -10.39
CA ALA A 726 3.09 8.63 -11.57
C ALA A 726 2.16 8.53 -12.80
N ARG A 727 1.21 7.58 -12.82
CA ARG A 727 0.30 7.30 -13.95
C ARG A 727 -0.41 8.54 -14.53
N SER A 728 -0.75 9.51 -13.69
CA SER A 728 -1.48 10.71 -14.09
C SER A 728 -0.61 11.81 -14.74
N ILE A 729 0.72 11.72 -14.60
CA ILE A 729 1.66 12.78 -15.02
C ILE A 729 2.07 12.60 -16.48
N TRP A 730 2.41 11.37 -16.88
CA TRP A 730 2.83 11.04 -18.25
C TRP A 730 1.80 10.15 -18.94
N PRO A 731 1.32 10.50 -20.16
CA PRO A 731 0.28 9.74 -20.86
C PRO A 731 0.58 8.24 -21.00
N LEU A 732 1.78 7.84 -21.44
CA LEU A 732 2.10 6.42 -21.67
C LEU A 732 2.31 5.60 -20.39
N LEU A 733 2.32 6.24 -19.21
CA LEU A 733 2.28 5.49 -17.96
C LEU A 733 0.88 4.96 -17.65
N ALA A 734 -0.18 5.55 -18.23
CA ALA A 734 -1.56 5.09 -18.06
C ALA A 734 -1.89 3.99 -19.08
N ASN A 735 -2.61 2.95 -18.63
CA ASN A 735 -2.93 1.79 -19.49
C ASN A 735 -3.70 2.20 -20.75
N LYS A 736 -4.60 3.17 -20.66
CA LYS A 736 -5.46 3.62 -21.77
C LYS A 736 -4.73 4.24 -22.97
N ASN A 737 -3.48 4.67 -22.79
CA ASN A 737 -2.68 5.25 -23.86
C ASN A 737 -1.56 4.30 -24.33
N LEU A 738 -1.52 3.05 -23.86
CA LEU A 738 -0.50 2.10 -24.30
C LEU A 738 -0.66 1.80 -25.79
N GLY A 739 0.45 1.78 -26.52
CA GLY A 739 0.47 1.62 -27.98
C GLY A 739 0.35 2.94 -28.75
N GLU A 740 0.06 4.06 -28.10
CA GLU A 740 0.20 5.37 -28.74
C GLU A 740 1.69 5.68 -29.02
N THR A 741 1.96 6.27 -30.18
CA THR A 741 3.31 6.66 -30.57
C THR A 741 3.50 8.15 -30.29
N PRO A 742 4.55 8.55 -29.54
CA PRO A 742 4.87 9.96 -29.35
C PRO A 742 5.20 10.65 -30.69
N ASP A 743 4.91 11.95 -30.78
CA ASP A 743 5.34 12.78 -31.90
C ASP A 743 6.88 12.98 -31.93
N ALA A 744 7.39 13.72 -32.92
CA ALA A 744 8.81 14.02 -33.05
C ALA A 744 9.40 14.74 -31.81
N ALA A 745 8.58 15.49 -31.07
CA ALA A 745 8.96 16.17 -29.83
C ALA A 745 8.85 15.25 -28.59
N GLY A 746 8.50 13.98 -28.76
CA GLY A 746 8.33 13.02 -27.66
C GLY A 746 7.05 13.25 -26.85
N GLN A 747 6.02 13.85 -27.46
CA GLN A 747 4.78 14.23 -26.80
C GLN A 747 3.58 13.43 -27.30
N ILE A 748 2.57 13.33 -26.44
CA ILE A 748 1.22 12.84 -26.72
C ILE A 748 0.26 13.89 -26.18
N ASN A 749 -0.67 14.36 -27.00
CA ASN A 749 -1.63 15.40 -26.62
C ASN A 749 -0.95 16.64 -25.99
N LYS A 750 0.17 17.09 -26.58
CA LYS A 750 1.02 18.22 -26.12
C LYS A 750 1.66 18.03 -24.74
N ARG A 751 1.66 16.81 -24.21
CA ARG A 751 2.27 16.45 -22.92
C ARG A 751 3.44 15.49 -23.16
N PRO A 752 4.56 15.60 -22.42
CA PRO A 752 5.65 14.64 -22.51
C PRO A 752 5.14 13.21 -22.34
N ALA A 753 5.42 12.32 -23.29
CA ALA A 753 4.82 11.00 -23.33
C ALA A 753 5.29 10.09 -22.18
N LEU A 754 6.58 10.18 -21.83
CA LEU A 754 7.27 9.46 -20.76
C LEU A 754 8.35 10.37 -20.11
N PRO A 755 8.86 10.04 -18.91
CA PRO A 755 9.97 10.79 -18.31
C PRO A 755 11.21 10.77 -19.21
N GLY A 756 11.83 11.92 -19.43
CA GLY A 756 13.00 12.13 -20.28
C GLY A 756 12.69 12.30 -21.77
N PHE A 757 11.43 12.23 -22.21
CA PHE A 757 11.10 12.24 -23.64
C PHE A 757 11.14 13.63 -24.28
N THR A 758 11.18 14.70 -23.48
CA THR A 758 11.46 16.04 -24.03
C THR A 758 12.93 16.25 -24.40
N LEU A 759 13.81 15.32 -24.01
CA LEU A 759 15.23 15.35 -24.34
C LEU A 759 15.50 14.88 -25.77
N THR A 760 16.68 15.25 -26.30
CA THR A 760 17.15 14.78 -27.61
C THR A 760 17.32 13.25 -27.61
N PRO A 761 17.15 12.56 -28.75
CA PRO A 761 17.17 11.09 -28.81
C PRO A 761 18.40 10.42 -28.17
N ASP A 762 19.56 11.06 -28.24
CA ASP A 762 20.82 10.61 -27.62
C ASP A 762 20.84 10.75 -26.10
N GLN A 763 19.98 11.60 -25.54
CA GLN A 763 19.87 11.88 -24.11
C GLN A 763 18.63 11.24 -23.48
N ARG A 764 17.77 10.61 -24.28
CA ARG A 764 16.58 9.90 -23.78
C ARG A 764 16.97 8.65 -22.97
N PRO A 765 16.10 8.20 -22.05
CA PRO A 765 16.31 6.93 -21.39
C PRO A 765 16.39 5.80 -22.42
N ARG A 766 17.34 4.88 -22.26
CA ARG A 766 17.45 3.66 -23.10
C ARG A 766 16.20 2.79 -22.94
N ALA A 767 15.66 2.74 -21.73
CA ALA A 767 14.40 2.08 -21.45
C ALA A 767 13.63 2.80 -20.33
N VAL A 768 12.30 2.70 -20.38
CA VAL A 768 11.39 3.15 -19.33
C VAL A 768 10.57 1.97 -18.85
N VAL A 769 10.69 1.67 -17.56
CA VAL A 769 10.03 0.52 -16.92
C VAL A 769 9.11 1.03 -15.81
N ARG A 770 7.82 0.73 -15.95
CA ARG A 770 6.83 1.01 -14.92
C ARG A 770 6.73 -0.19 -13.99
N VAL A 771 6.76 0.06 -12.69
CA VAL A 771 6.60 -0.98 -11.66
C VAL A 771 5.42 -0.63 -10.76
N THR A 772 4.48 -1.56 -10.64
CA THR A 772 3.30 -1.46 -9.77
C THR A 772 3.34 -2.59 -8.76
N SER A 773 3.33 -2.27 -7.46
CA SER A 773 3.41 -3.27 -6.40
C SER A 773 2.50 -2.92 -5.24
N GLY A 774 1.83 -3.93 -4.67
CA GLY A 774 1.03 -3.79 -3.45
C GLY A 774 -0.21 -2.90 -3.55
N SER A 775 -0.60 -2.47 -4.76
CA SER A 775 -1.87 -1.77 -5.01
C SER A 775 -3.00 -2.77 -5.30
N GLU A 776 -4.24 -2.28 -5.25
CA GLU A 776 -5.43 -3.02 -5.70
C GLU A 776 -5.37 -3.35 -7.20
N ASP A 777 -4.43 -2.76 -7.95
CA ASP A 777 -4.31 -2.90 -9.42
C ASP A 777 -3.61 -4.16 -9.87
N VAL A 778 -2.91 -4.87 -8.98
CA VAL A 778 -2.17 -6.07 -9.35
C VAL A 778 -2.94 -7.29 -8.90
N ALA A 779 -3.49 -8.03 -9.87
CA ALA A 779 -4.12 -9.32 -9.61
C ALA A 779 -3.17 -10.27 -8.88
N ARG A 780 -3.70 -10.98 -7.87
CA ARG A 780 -2.87 -11.81 -6.99
C ARG A 780 -2.51 -13.14 -7.66
N PRO A 781 -1.27 -13.64 -7.52
CA PRO A 781 -0.93 -15.01 -7.92
C PRO A 781 -1.83 -16.02 -7.19
N ALA A 782 -2.45 -16.94 -7.93
CA ALA A 782 -3.43 -17.87 -7.37
C ALA A 782 -3.07 -19.33 -7.62
N LEU A 783 -2.93 -19.79 -8.87
CA LEU A 783 -2.58 -21.18 -9.18
C LEU A 783 -1.18 -21.24 -9.78
N ILE A 784 -0.44 -22.28 -9.42
CA ILE A 784 0.91 -22.54 -9.94
C ILE A 784 0.88 -23.95 -10.51
N GLU A 785 1.21 -24.09 -11.78
CA GLU A 785 1.17 -25.36 -12.49
C GLU A 785 2.56 -25.66 -13.03
N ARG A 786 3.03 -26.90 -12.85
CA ARG A 786 4.32 -27.38 -13.34
C ARG A 786 4.07 -28.50 -14.32
N LEU A 787 4.33 -28.23 -15.58
CA LEU A 787 4.25 -29.21 -16.65
C LEU A 787 5.55 -30.01 -16.66
N ARG A 788 5.46 -31.31 -16.37
CA ARG A 788 6.55 -32.26 -16.45
C ARG A 788 6.32 -33.22 -17.60
N HIS A 789 7.29 -33.29 -18.50
CA HIS A 789 7.27 -34.32 -19.53
C HIS A 789 7.86 -35.61 -18.94
N ILE A 790 7.02 -36.63 -18.79
CA ILE A 790 7.42 -37.94 -18.29
C ILE A 790 7.51 -38.87 -19.51
N PRO A 791 8.66 -39.53 -19.79
CA PRO A 791 8.84 -40.34 -20.99
C PRO A 791 7.83 -41.48 -21.20
N GLU A 792 7.15 -41.89 -20.13
CA GLU A 792 6.12 -42.94 -20.13
C GLU A 792 4.74 -42.46 -20.60
N TYR A 793 4.53 -41.15 -20.73
CA TYR A 793 3.28 -40.54 -21.17
C TYR A 793 3.52 -39.64 -22.39
N ASP A 794 2.68 -39.78 -23.41
CA ASP A 794 2.73 -38.91 -24.60
C ASP A 794 2.36 -37.45 -24.27
N GLU A 795 1.61 -37.22 -23.19
CA GLU A 795 1.21 -35.90 -22.71
C GLU A 795 1.97 -35.48 -21.44
N PRO A 796 2.30 -34.18 -21.28
CA PRO A 796 2.95 -33.68 -20.06
C PRO A 796 2.01 -33.77 -18.86
N VAL A 797 2.52 -34.28 -17.74
CA VAL A 797 1.80 -34.33 -16.47
C VAL A 797 1.84 -32.95 -15.81
N THR A 798 0.68 -32.43 -15.44
CA THR A 798 0.57 -31.15 -14.72
C THR A 798 0.54 -31.39 -13.21
N GLU A 799 1.55 -30.89 -12.51
CA GLU A 799 1.61 -30.91 -11.04
C GLU A 799 1.33 -29.53 -10.46
N GLU A 800 0.52 -29.46 -9.41
CA GLU A 800 0.29 -28.20 -8.72
C GLU A 800 1.52 -27.78 -7.89
N GLY A 801 2.07 -26.61 -8.22
CA GLY A 801 3.18 -26.01 -7.50
C GLY A 801 2.74 -25.32 -6.21
N LYS A 802 3.55 -25.47 -5.16
CA LYS A 802 3.31 -24.77 -3.88
C LYS A 802 3.80 -23.31 -3.89
N LEU A 803 4.83 -23.01 -4.68
CA LEU A 803 5.57 -21.75 -4.63
C LEU A 803 6.01 -21.28 -6.00
N ALA A 804 5.88 -19.97 -6.22
CA ALA A 804 6.38 -19.26 -7.38
C ALA A 804 7.32 -18.13 -6.92
N THR A 805 8.58 -18.19 -7.34
CA THR A 805 9.62 -17.21 -6.95
C THR A 805 10.32 -16.55 -8.14
N GLY A 806 9.97 -16.98 -9.36
CA GLY A 806 10.55 -16.47 -10.60
C GLY A 806 9.85 -15.22 -11.15
N LEU A 807 10.29 -14.82 -12.33
CA LEU A 807 9.61 -13.86 -13.20
C LEU A 807 8.74 -14.62 -14.20
N PHE A 808 7.50 -14.19 -14.33
CA PHE A 808 6.52 -14.73 -15.27
C PHE A 808 6.17 -13.65 -16.27
N GLN A 809 6.04 -13.98 -17.54
CA GLN A 809 5.53 -13.10 -18.58
C GLN A 809 4.04 -13.38 -18.77
N MET A 810 3.23 -12.33 -18.85
CA MET A 810 1.78 -12.48 -19.02
C MET A 810 1.45 -12.91 -20.44
N ASP A 811 0.56 -13.90 -20.59
CA ASP A 811 0.17 -14.40 -21.90
C ASP A 811 -0.55 -13.30 -22.69
N LYS A 812 -0.25 -13.19 -23.99
CA LYS A 812 -0.77 -12.15 -24.90
C LYS A 812 -0.37 -10.70 -24.55
N ALA A 813 0.56 -10.49 -23.61
CA ALA A 813 1.08 -9.18 -23.24
C ALA A 813 2.59 -9.22 -23.04
N GLU A 814 3.33 -9.22 -24.15
CA GLU A 814 4.79 -9.49 -24.15
C GLU A 814 5.61 -8.51 -23.29
N GLN A 815 5.13 -7.27 -23.15
CA GLN A 815 5.79 -6.21 -22.38
C GLN A 815 5.52 -6.24 -20.87
N THR A 816 4.66 -7.15 -20.40
CA THR A 816 4.20 -7.20 -19.01
C THR A 816 4.66 -8.47 -18.31
N PHE A 817 5.32 -8.29 -17.17
CA PHE A 817 5.87 -9.35 -16.36
C PHE A 817 5.33 -9.29 -14.92
N ILE A 818 5.12 -10.45 -14.33
CA ILE A 818 4.67 -10.63 -12.95
C ILE A 818 5.81 -11.25 -12.14
N LEU A 819 6.28 -10.50 -11.15
CA LEU A 819 7.24 -10.96 -10.16
C LEU A 819 6.50 -11.40 -8.89
N CYS A 820 6.48 -12.72 -8.64
CA CYS A 820 5.79 -13.28 -7.47
C CYS A 820 6.57 -13.05 -6.18
N ASN A 821 5.96 -12.40 -5.20
CA ASN A 821 6.56 -12.05 -3.92
C ASN A 821 6.08 -13.00 -2.82
N LEU A 822 7.05 -13.58 -2.11
CA LEU A 822 6.79 -14.40 -0.92
C LEU A 822 6.74 -13.54 0.33
N PRO A 823 5.74 -13.71 1.22
CA PRO A 823 5.74 -13.02 2.51
C PRO A 823 6.83 -13.58 3.43
N HIS A 824 7.46 -12.71 4.21
CA HIS A 824 8.55 -13.03 5.17
C HIS A 824 8.23 -14.22 6.08
N GLN A 825 6.97 -14.33 6.51
CA GLN A 825 6.54 -15.41 7.39
C GLN A 825 6.73 -16.80 6.78
N PHE A 826 6.61 -16.95 5.45
CA PHE A 826 6.69 -18.25 4.78
C PHE A 826 8.10 -18.86 4.88
N THR A 827 9.13 -18.02 4.76
CA THR A 827 10.54 -18.44 4.88
C THR A 827 10.99 -18.62 6.33
N GLY A 828 10.18 -18.18 7.31
CA GLY A 828 10.48 -18.33 8.72
C GLY A 828 10.31 -19.76 9.23
N GLY A 829 11.07 -20.13 10.26
CA GLY A 829 10.97 -21.44 10.93
C GLY A 829 9.86 -21.54 11.99
N ALA A 830 8.98 -20.55 12.10
CA ALA A 830 7.92 -20.50 13.11
C ALA A 830 6.86 -21.60 12.88
N ARG A 831 6.20 -22.06 13.95
CA ARG A 831 5.22 -23.16 13.92
C ARG A 831 4.12 -22.96 12.86
N TYR A 832 3.60 -21.74 12.72
CA TYR A 832 2.52 -21.37 11.80
C TYR A 832 2.99 -20.54 10.59
N ALA A 833 4.29 -20.59 10.27
CA ALA A 833 4.88 -19.87 9.14
C ALA A 833 4.17 -20.12 7.79
N ARG A 834 3.62 -21.33 7.63
CA ARG A 834 2.95 -21.82 6.43
C ARG A 834 1.43 -21.94 6.59
N ALA A 835 0.85 -21.29 7.60
CA ALA A 835 -0.60 -21.29 7.79
C ALA A 835 -1.31 -20.76 6.51
N GLY A 836 -2.32 -21.49 6.08
CA GLY A 836 -3.02 -21.26 4.81
C GLY A 836 -2.44 -21.99 3.59
N GLU A 837 -1.47 -22.90 3.74
CA GLU A 837 -0.93 -23.72 2.64
C GLU A 837 -1.90 -24.80 2.17
N SER A 838 -2.62 -25.46 3.09
CA SER A 838 -3.38 -26.69 2.78
C SER A 838 -4.87 -26.62 3.08
N TYR A 839 -5.31 -25.62 3.85
CA TYR A 839 -6.71 -25.39 4.24
C TYR A 839 -6.95 -23.90 4.44
N THR A 840 -8.20 -23.49 4.55
CA THR A 840 -8.61 -22.11 4.89
C THR A 840 -8.74 -21.93 6.40
N ARG A 841 -8.98 -20.69 6.86
CA ARG A 841 -9.21 -20.40 8.28
C ARG A 841 -10.37 -21.19 8.88
N TRP A 842 -11.34 -21.65 8.07
CA TRP A 842 -12.42 -22.52 8.53
C TRP A 842 -11.95 -23.93 8.89
N GLY A 843 -10.88 -24.43 8.26
CA GLY A 843 -10.27 -25.72 8.59
C GLY A 843 -9.40 -25.71 9.85
N SER A 844 -9.09 -24.53 10.41
CA SER A 844 -8.22 -24.38 11.59
C SER A 844 -9.00 -24.43 12.90
N SER A 845 -8.79 -25.45 13.73
CA SER A 845 -9.33 -25.50 15.11
C SER A 845 -8.41 -24.85 16.16
N ASP A 846 -7.16 -24.54 15.83
CA ASP A 846 -6.18 -23.93 16.75
C ASP A 846 -6.34 -22.40 16.80
N PRO A 847 -6.72 -21.80 17.95
CA PRO A 847 -6.88 -20.36 18.08
C PRO A 847 -5.57 -19.58 17.89
N LYS A 848 -4.41 -20.20 18.18
CA LYS A 848 -3.11 -19.55 17.97
C LYS A 848 -2.80 -19.45 16.49
N GLU A 849 -3.13 -20.48 15.71
CA GLU A 849 -2.96 -20.45 14.25
C GLU A 849 -3.88 -19.40 13.60
N GLN A 850 -5.13 -19.29 14.07
CA GLN A 850 -6.06 -18.28 13.57
C GLN A 850 -5.58 -16.84 13.85
N ALA A 851 -4.86 -16.61 14.94
CA ALA A 851 -4.31 -15.30 15.28
C ALA A 851 -3.15 -14.86 14.38
N GLU A 852 -2.47 -15.82 13.74
CA GLU A 852 -1.33 -15.53 12.88
C GLU A 852 -1.75 -14.97 11.51
N THR A 853 -0.86 -14.19 10.90
CA THR A 853 -1.05 -13.75 9.52
C THR A 853 -0.86 -14.96 8.60
N TRP A 854 -1.85 -15.26 7.77
CA TRP A 854 -1.82 -16.40 6.87
C TRP A 854 -1.21 -16.02 5.54
N TYR A 855 -0.41 -16.92 4.98
CA TYR A 855 0.45 -16.57 3.87
C TYR A 855 -0.35 -16.55 2.56
N SER A 856 -0.15 -15.51 1.77
CA SER A 856 -0.70 -15.36 0.43
C SER A 856 0.40 -14.79 -0.45
N HIS A 857 0.50 -15.27 -1.70
CA HIS A 857 1.41 -14.65 -2.65
C HIS A 857 0.90 -13.24 -2.98
N THR A 858 1.84 -12.32 -3.14
CA THR A 858 1.59 -11.00 -3.74
C THR A 858 2.40 -10.90 -5.02
N ALA A 859 2.15 -9.87 -5.82
CA ALA A 859 2.85 -9.69 -7.08
C ALA A 859 3.37 -8.27 -7.22
N THR A 860 4.37 -8.12 -8.08
CA THR A 860 4.83 -6.85 -8.63
C THR A 860 4.70 -6.95 -10.14
N GLU A 861 3.85 -6.09 -10.71
CA GLU A 861 3.71 -5.92 -12.16
C GLU A 861 4.85 -5.05 -12.66
N ILE A 862 5.58 -5.53 -13.66
CA ILE A 862 6.67 -4.83 -14.33
C ILE A 862 6.27 -4.70 -15.80
N THR A 863 6.08 -3.47 -16.27
CA THR A 863 5.73 -3.19 -17.67
C THR A 863 6.87 -2.39 -18.31
N VAL A 864 7.44 -2.92 -19.40
CA VAL A 864 8.47 -2.23 -20.18
C VAL A 864 7.77 -1.37 -21.23
N LEU A 865 7.85 -0.04 -21.10
CA LEU A 865 7.09 0.92 -21.92
C LEU A 865 7.91 1.48 -23.08
N HIS A 866 9.23 1.48 -22.92
CA HIS A 866 10.17 1.90 -23.94
C HIS A 866 11.44 1.06 -23.83
N HIS A 867 11.99 0.66 -24.96
CA HIS A 867 13.29 -0.02 -25.08
C HIS A 867 13.83 0.11 -26.52
N PRO A 868 15.12 -0.19 -26.76
CA PRO A 868 15.70 -0.23 -28.10
C PRO A 868 15.15 -1.43 -28.90
N ALA A 869 14.87 -1.26 -30.19
CA ALA A 869 14.25 -2.29 -31.04
C ALA A 869 15.11 -3.55 -31.23
N ASP A 870 16.43 -3.44 -31.08
CA ASP A 870 17.40 -4.53 -31.17
C ASP A 870 17.54 -5.34 -29.86
N GLN A 871 16.87 -4.92 -28.79
CA GLN A 871 16.96 -5.54 -27.47
C GLN A 871 15.62 -6.16 -27.05
N ALA A 872 15.66 -7.36 -26.47
CA ALA A 872 14.48 -8.03 -25.97
C ALA A 872 13.87 -7.31 -24.76
N LEU A 873 12.53 -7.18 -24.72
CA LEU A 873 11.75 -6.68 -23.57
C LEU A 873 12.14 -7.38 -22.26
N LEU A 874 12.36 -8.70 -22.34
CA LEU A 874 12.74 -9.55 -21.21
C LEU A 874 14.03 -9.06 -20.52
N THR A 875 14.98 -8.48 -21.25
CA THR A 875 16.23 -7.96 -20.66
C THR A 875 15.94 -6.87 -19.62
N TYR A 876 15.07 -5.92 -19.93
CA TYR A 876 14.71 -4.82 -19.03
C TYR A 876 13.73 -5.28 -17.94
N GLY A 877 12.79 -6.18 -18.25
CA GLY A 877 11.91 -6.80 -17.27
C GLY A 877 12.68 -7.61 -16.21
N LEU A 878 13.64 -8.42 -16.64
CA LEU A 878 14.52 -9.21 -15.77
C LEU A 878 15.46 -8.31 -14.94
N THR A 879 15.97 -7.24 -15.54
CA THR A 879 16.79 -6.24 -14.83
C THR A 879 16.00 -5.59 -13.70
N ALA A 880 14.76 -5.15 -13.95
CA ALA A 880 13.88 -4.61 -12.92
C ALA A 880 13.60 -5.65 -11.82
N ALA A 881 13.31 -6.89 -12.20
CA ALA A 881 13.06 -7.97 -11.25
C ALA A 881 14.28 -8.30 -10.37
N ARG A 882 15.50 -8.27 -10.94
CA ARG A 882 16.75 -8.43 -10.19
C ARG A 882 17.02 -7.28 -9.25
N LEU A 883 16.70 -6.04 -9.64
CA LEU A 883 16.81 -4.87 -8.75
C LEU A 883 15.80 -4.93 -7.59
N CYS A 884 14.67 -5.62 -7.75
CA CYS A 884 13.77 -5.95 -6.65
C CYS A 884 14.33 -7.08 -5.76
N ASP A 885 14.85 -8.15 -6.36
CA ASP A 885 15.30 -9.36 -5.64
C ASP A 885 16.61 -9.12 -4.87
N HIS A 886 17.55 -8.35 -5.45
CA HIS A 886 18.82 -7.99 -4.83
C HIS A 886 18.70 -6.73 -3.98
N ALA A 887 17.80 -6.77 -3.01
CA ALA A 887 17.63 -5.68 -2.05
C ALA A 887 18.98 -5.27 -1.44
N LEU A 888 19.30 -3.97 -1.50
CA LEU A 888 20.65 -3.49 -1.19
C LEU A 888 21.05 -3.77 0.26
N HIS A 889 20.12 -3.52 1.19
CA HIS A 889 20.34 -3.55 2.65
C HIS A 889 19.34 -4.43 3.40
N TRP A 890 18.48 -5.13 2.68
CA TRP A 890 17.48 -6.03 3.25
C TRP A 890 17.78 -7.45 2.77
N GLU A 891 17.48 -8.44 3.61
CA GLU A 891 17.64 -9.85 3.23
C GLU A 891 16.60 -10.28 2.17
N HIS A 892 15.41 -9.68 2.24
CA HIS A 892 14.27 -10.06 1.41
C HIS A 892 14.07 -9.10 0.25
N ARG A 893 13.44 -9.61 -0.80
CA ARG A 893 13.04 -8.87 -2.00
C ARG A 893 12.27 -7.59 -1.65
N THR A 894 12.59 -6.48 -2.31
CA THR A 894 11.84 -5.22 -2.24
C THR A 894 10.68 -5.22 -3.22
N GLN A 895 9.63 -4.46 -2.91
CA GLN A 895 8.47 -4.29 -3.78
C GLN A 895 8.79 -3.49 -5.06
N TYR A 896 9.80 -2.64 -4.99
CA TYR A 896 10.24 -1.77 -6.08
C TYR A 896 11.73 -2.00 -6.37
N PRO A 897 12.21 -1.73 -7.60
CA PRO A 897 13.62 -1.76 -7.93
C PRO A 897 14.43 -0.89 -6.96
N ALA A 898 15.64 -1.34 -6.63
CA ALA A 898 16.55 -0.68 -5.71
C ALA A 898 16.55 0.87 -5.77
N PRO A 899 16.70 1.55 -6.93
CA PRO A 899 16.71 3.02 -6.95
C PRO A 899 15.37 3.66 -6.56
N VAL A 900 14.22 3.09 -6.97
CA VAL A 900 12.90 3.57 -6.54
C VAL A 900 12.71 3.35 -5.04
N HIS A 901 13.13 2.18 -4.53
CA HIS A 901 13.07 1.89 -3.09
C HIS A 901 13.92 2.86 -2.28
N LEU A 902 15.13 3.21 -2.74
CA LEU A 902 15.96 4.23 -2.10
C LEU A 902 15.25 5.60 -2.07
N GLY A 903 14.62 6.02 -3.18
CA GLY A 903 13.82 7.25 -3.23
C GLY A 903 12.66 7.26 -2.24
N ILE A 904 11.92 6.14 -2.13
CA ILE A 904 10.85 5.94 -1.13
C ILE A 904 11.40 6.03 0.29
N GLN A 905 12.58 5.45 0.57
CA GLN A 905 13.19 5.50 1.90
C GLN A 905 13.72 6.89 2.23
N MET A 906 14.28 7.63 1.26
CA MET A 906 14.70 9.02 1.44
C MET A 906 13.51 9.89 1.89
N ASP A 907 12.37 9.76 1.21
CA ASP A 907 11.11 10.43 1.58
C ASP A 907 10.57 9.99 2.96
N LYS A 908 10.47 8.68 3.23
CA LYS A 908 9.99 8.15 4.53
C LYS A 908 10.82 8.57 5.72
N ASN A 909 12.12 8.84 5.53
CA ASN A 909 13.01 9.28 6.59
C ASN A 909 13.03 10.80 6.78
N HIS A 910 12.31 11.56 5.94
CA HIS A 910 12.20 13.00 6.10
C HIS A 910 11.49 13.35 7.42
N PRO A 911 11.98 14.33 8.20
CA PRO A 911 11.36 14.71 9.48
C PRO A 911 9.86 15.06 9.40
N GLU A 912 9.42 15.63 8.28
CA GLU A 912 8.02 16.02 8.04
C GLU A 912 7.14 14.93 7.40
N TYR A 913 7.69 13.74 7.11
CA TYR A 913 6.94 12.65 6.50
C TYR A 913 5.71 12.30 7.34
N ARG A 914 4.52 12.60 6.81
CA ARG A 914 3.20 12.33 7.42
C ARG A 914 3.06 12.78 8.90
N ARG A 915 3.65 13.92 9.28
CA ARG A 915 3.39 14.59 10.57
C ARG A 915 2.35 15.71 10.50
N THR A 916 2.16 16.30 9.32
CA THR A 916 1.14 17.35 9.08
C THR A 916 -0.21 16.76 8.65
N ILE A 917 -0.33 15.44 8.57
CA ILE A 917 -1.59 14.74 8.28
C ILE A 917 -1.72 13.58 9.25
N ASP A 918 -2.59 13.75 10.22
CA ASP A 918 -3.01 12.67 11.08
C ASP A 918 -4.39 12.16 10.62
N ASN A 919 -4.44 11.54 9.43
CA ASN A 919 -5.29 10.39 9.12
C ASN A 919 -5.08 9.88 7.68
N THR A 920 -4.93 8.56 7.58
CA THR A 920 -5.01 7.77 6.35
C THR A 920 -6.46 7.67 5.93
N ASP A 921 -6.89 8.56 5.04
CA ASP A 921 -7.95 8.23 4.11
C ASP A 921 -7.40 7.15 3.18
N GLY A 922 -8.15 6.05 3.04
CA GLY A 922 -8.06 5.23 1.85
C GLY A 922 -8.38 6.13 0.67
N ASP A 923 -7.49 6.15 -0.32
CA ASP A 923 -7.73 6.77 -1.61
C ASP A 923 -8.97 6.13 -2.25
N ASN A 924 -10.13 6.74 -2.00
CA ASN A 924 -11.31 6.64 -2.84
C ASN A 924 -11.57 8.04 -3.39
N GLU A 925 -10.66 8.53 -4.24
CA GLU A 925 -11.10 9.39 -5.33
C GLU A 925 -11.42 8.45 -6.50
N PRO A 926 -12.63 8.52 -7.10
CA PRO A 926 -12.84 7.88 -8.39
C PRO A 926 -11.87 8.54 -9.37
N GLU A 927 -10.92 7.75 -9.89
CA GLU A 927 -10.15 8.11 -11.07
C GLU A 927 -11.14 8.50 -12.19
N ILE A 928 -10.93 9.68 -12.79
CA ILE A 928 -11.60 10.08 -14.04
C ILE A 928 -10.83 9.48 -15.20
#